data_AF-A0A8S4QG93-F1
#
_entry.id   AF-A0A8S4QG93-F1
#
_cell.length_a   1.000
_cell.length_b   1.000
_cell.length_c   1.000
_cell.angle_alpha   90.00
_cell.angle_beta   90.00
_cell.angle_gamma   90.00
#
_symmetry.space_group_name_H-M   'P 1'
#
loop_
_entity.id
_entity.type
_entity.pdbx_description
1 polymer ?
#
loop_
_entity_poly.entity_id
_entity_poly.type
_entity_poly.pdbx_seq_one_letter_code
_entity_poly.pdbx_strand_id
1 'polypeptide(L)'
;MYKDKPVKPVRYIDRDSRMNYMSAQYDNGNLVEDEECEVEHGLTIIQACEVVGVEVPRFCYHERLAIAGNCRMCLVEVEGGPPKPVASCAMPVAEGMVIHTDTPKVKKAREGVLEFLLINHPLDCPICDQGGECDLQDITMAYGKGISRLDEHKRAVPKKHFGPLIGTAMNRCIHCTRCVRFLSDVAGTNELGGIGRGENIEISTYIKRHISSELSGNIIDLCPVGALTSKPYSFTARPWELSHCETIDVLDAVGSSIRVDYRGLEVMRILPRLSEEVNEEWISDKTRFAYDGLKVQRLDQPYVKKDGKLAPVDWNEALTVAAKKLKNTKSNKIAAIAGDLADCESMLLLKEVMQKLGSGNIDCRQDGAKLIPNNRGSYVFNTTIEGIENADLCLLINTNPRIEAPIINARLRKRYLQGNFTIANIGPNLEYLYNVERLGDGPNVLKEIEEGNHKFCELLSAAQNPMLIIGQDALIRDDSESVLALAGKIAEKFNMIRDDWNGFNVLHKAAARVGGLDIGFVPSKGGKDINQMLKQAESGEIEVVYLLGADEIDISKLESTFVIYQGHHGDRGAHIADVILPGAAYTEKYATYVNTEGRVQRTNLAVFPPGEAKEDWLIIKNLSQYLGLSLLYDNLFDVRKKLYTIGPQFRDADQVVKNKWVPITCDEIKLIAYLVYFERKVIGAIQLRHGPSVVGPFGLLQPFADAIKLIIKEPIIPFRANTILFIMAPMLTFILALISWAVIPFGAEIITENGQQVIIPKVIANINVGVLYVLAISSLGIYGIIIAGWSSNSNYAFLGAIRSAAQMISYEVSIGLIVATVVITTGTLNLAEMVVAKHNMPFWIDLLMMPIGIIFFISLLAETNRHPFDLPEAEAELVSGYNVEYSSMPFALFFLGEYANMILASAVMTIFFLGGWYPPLELSLLYKIPVNDLIFPLFVHDGEETIEPISGLPDIKCYSIDGLISIVQKAKDSGINAVAIFPVVDSKLKSEKAEEAYNPDNLICKAIHAVKSKVLDIGIIADIALDPYTTHGHDGILKDGKMDVENDETVSILCKQALVLAKAGCDIVAPSDMMDGRIGKIRKTLDDNNFQNVSILSYAVKYCSSFYAPFRQVVGSCASSNFIDKSGYQMDYRNAREAICEIEMDINEGADFIMIKPGMPYLDIIKTASDKFNFPIFAYQVSGEYAMIKAAANNGWLDYNRVIYESLIGFKRAGASAIFTYAALDVAKNLVST
;
A
#
# COMPACT_ATOMS: atom_id res chain seq x y z
N MET A 1 -2.80 38.17 -22.34
CA MET A 1 -3.52 38.67 -21.14
C MET A 1 -2.46 39.09 -20.14
N TYR A 2 -2.01 40.35 -20.17
CA TYR A 2 -1.08 40.87 -19.18
C TYR A 2 -1.70 42.18 -18.69
N LYS A 3 -2.31 42.15 -17.50
CA LYS A 3 -2.86 43.35 -16.86
C LYS A 3 -1.87 43.79 -15.77
N ASP A 4 -1.32 44.98 -15.98
CA ASP A 4 -0.43 45.72 -15.09
C ASP A 4 -1.15 46.10 -13.79
N LYS A 5 -0.54 45.86 -12.62
CA LYS A 5 -0.96 46.43 -11.32
C LYS A 5 0.22 46.63 -10.33
N PRO A 6 0.25 47.73 -9.55
CA PRO A 6 1.22 47.95 -8.47
C PRO A 6 0.83 47.26 -7.14
N VAL A 7 1.82 46.88 -6.30
CA VAL A 7 1.65 46.15 -5.02
C VAL A 7 2.08 47.02 -3.82
N LYS A 8 1.32 47.05 -2.70
CA LYS A 8 1.67 47.77 -1.43
C LYS A 8 1.65 46.83 -0.19
N PRO A 9 1.94 47.34 1.03
CA PRO A 9 3.01 46.88 1.92
C PRO A 9 2.77 45.49 2.53
N VAL A 10 3.84 44.68 2.60
CA VAL A 10 3.85 43.33 3.18
C VAL A 10 3.78 43.37 4.71
N ARG A 11 2.83 42.65 5.32
CA ARG A 11 2.74 42.48 6.77
C ARG A 11 3.41 41.18 7.23
N TYR A 12 4.15 41.28 8.33
CA TYR A 12 5.12 40.31 8.84
C TYR A 12 4.48 39.22 9.70
N ILE A 13 4.97 37.98 9.63
CA ILE A 13 4.63 36.91 10.58
C ILE A 13 5.94 36.30 11.11
N ASP A 14 6.06 36.23 12.43
CA ASP A 14 7.16 35.58 13.13
C ASP A 14 6.92 34.06 13.23
N ARG A 15 8.00 33.27 13.18
CA ARG A 15 7.99 31.82 12.87
C ARG A 15 7.33 30.93 13.94
N ASP A 16 6.79 31.49 15.02
CA ASP A 16 6.17 30.77 16.14
C ASP A 16 4.62 30.76 16.12
N SER A 17 3.97 31.52 15.24
CA SER A 17 2.51 31.47 15.09
C SER A 17 2.07 30.52 13.98
N ARG A 18 1.64 29.30 14.35
CA ARG A 18 0.88 28.41 13.46
C ARG A 18 -0.42 29.11 13.03
N MET A 19 -0.66 29.32 11.74
CA MET A 19 -2.01 29.31 11.14
C MET A 19 -2.03 29.48 9.61
N ASN A 20 -2.83 28.62 8.98
CA ASN A 20 -3.76 28.82 7.85
C ASN A 20 -3.38 29.77 6.70
N TYR A 21 -3.14 29.18 5.52
CA TYR A 21 -3.21 29.86 4.23
C TYR A 21 -4.66 30.33 3.96
N MET A 22 -4.91 31.64 3.94
CA MET A 22 -6.17 32.20 3.45
C MET A 22 -6.12 32.37 1.94
N SER A 23 -7.20 31.93 1.29
CA SER A 23 -7.49 32.04 -0.13
C SER A 23 -7.73 33.48 -0.56
N ALA A 24 -7.21 33.85 -1.73
CA ALA A 24 -7.61 35.06 -2.44
C ALA A 24 -9.10 34.93 -2.86
N GLN A 25 -9.96 35.82 -2.37
CA GLN A 25 -11.36 35.91 -2.79
C GLN A 25 -11.45 36.59 -4.16
N TYR A 26 -12.11 35.94 -5.12
CA TYR A 26 -12.51 36.54 -6.39
C TYR A 26 -13.95 37.05 -6.30
N ASP A 27 -14.18 38.35 -6.51
CA ASP A 27 -15.52 38.92 -6.65
C ASP A 27 -15.69 39.59 -8.04
N ASN A 28 -16.74 39.18 -8.75
CA ASN A 28 -17.34 39.84 -9.93
C ASN A 28 -16.43 40.44 -11.03
N GLY A 29 -15.38 39.76 -11.44
CA GLY A 29 -14.74 39.98 -12.76
C GLY A 29 -14.03 41.34 -12.95
N ASN A 30 -13.90 42.15 -11.90
CA ASN A 30 -13.10 43.37 -11.86
C ASN A 30 -12.40 43.47 -10.50
N LEU A 31 -11.10 43.17 -10.45
CA LEU A 31 -10.28 43.33 -9.23
C LEU A 31 -10.12 44.82 -8.87
N VAL A 32 -10.48 45.16 -7.64
CA VAL A 32 -10.31 46.47 -6.98
C VAL A 32 -8.82 46.77 -6.74
N GLU A 33 -8.47 48.05 -6.56
CA GLU A 33 -7.12 48.55 -6.26
C GLU A 33 -6.74 48.24 -4.79
N ASP A 34 -5.45 47.94 -4.54
CA ASP A 34 -4.79 47.78 -3.23
C ASP A 34 -4.94 46.43 -2.49
N GLU A 35 -4.14 45.40 -2.85
CA GLU A 35 -4.01 44.14 -2.07
C GLU A 35 -2.74 44.13 -1.19
N GLU A 36 -2.91 43.89 0.12
CA GLU A 36 -1.84 43.51 1.05
C GLU A 36 -1.60 41.99 0.96
N CYS A 37 -0.34 41.55 0.94
CA CYS A 37 0.01 40.13 0.89
C CYS A 37 0.90 39.69 2.04
N GLU A 38 0.59 38.54 2.63
CA GLU A 38 1.39 37.88 3.65
C GLU A 38 2.28 36.84 2.97
N VAL A 39 3.60 36.89 3.22
CA VAL A 39 4.59 36.00 2.60
C VAL A 39 5.60 35.52 3.64
N GLU A 40 6.17 34.33 3.44
CA GLU A 40 7.14 33.75 4.38
C GLU A 40 8.44 34.57 4.50
N HIS A 41 9.04 34.52 5.69
CA HIS A 41 10.30 35.21 5.98
C HIS A 41 11.45 34.65 5.12
N GLY A 42 12.20 35.54 4.48
CA GLY A 42 13.38 35.19 3.68
C GLY A 42 13.10 35.04 2.18
N LEU A 43 11.84 35.16 1.74
CA LEU A 43 11.51 35.20 0.31
C LEU A 43 12.08 36.46 -0.35
N THR A 44 12.49 36.30 -1.61
CA THR A 44 12.90 37.41 -2.46
C THR A 44 11.67 38.14 -3.03
N ILE A 45 11.84 39.39 -3.46
CA ILE A 45 10.73 40.16 -4.06
C ILE A 45 10.10 39.41 -5.24
N ILE A 46 10.89 38.71 -6.07
CA ILE A 46 10.32 37.97 -7.20
C ILE A 46 9.39 36.83 -6.75
N GLN A 47 9.78 36.09 -5.71
CA GLN A 47 8.97 35.00 -5.15
C GLN A 47 7.70 35.54 -4.50
N ALA A 48 7.81 36.65 -3.76
CA ALA A 48 6.64 37.31 -3.20
C ALA A 48 5.68 37.83 -4.27
N CYS A 49 6.20 38.39 -5.38
CA CYS A 49 5.38 38.76 -6.54
C CYS A 49 4.69 37.53 -7.17
N GLU A 50 5.36 36.38 -7.25
CA GLU A 50 4.77 35.15 -7.80
C GLU A 50 3.65 34.60 -6.90
N VAL A 51 3.78 34.68 -5.57
CA VAL A 51 2.72 34.29 -4.61
C VAL A 51 1.43 35.08 -4.84
N VAL A 52 1.54 36.37 -5.20
CA VAL A 52 0.38 37.23 -5.50
C VAL A 52 -0.03 37.20 -6.98
N GLY A 53 0.53 36.29 -7.78
CA GLY A 53 0.21 36.15 -9.21
C GLY A 53 0.77 37.26 -10.11
N VAL A 54 1.73 38.06 -9.63
CA VAL A 54 2.43 39.09 -10.42
C VAL A 54 3.71 38.51 -11.02
N GLU A 55 3.71 38.32 -12.34
CA GLU A 55 4.86 37.80 -13.06
C GLU A 55 5.91 38.90 -13.35
N VAL A 56 7.12 38.75 -12.80
CA VAL A 56 8.24 39.67 -13.05
C VAL A 56 9.19 39.06 -14.11
N PRO A 57 9.52 39.76 -15.21
CA PRO A 57 10.32 39.18 -16.28
C PRO A 57 11.74 38.80 -15.81
N ARG A 58 12.17 37.59 -16.18
CA ARG A 58 13.39 36.94 -15.70
C ARG A 58 14.17 36.25 -16.82
N PHE A 59 15.51 36.31 -16.76
CA PHE A 59 16.40 35.52 -17.64
C PHE A 59 17.42 34.68 -16.88
N CYS A 60 18.00 35.20 -15.80
CA CYS A 60 18.98 34.45 -15.01
C CYS A 60 18.36 33.81 -13.76
N TYR A 61 17.28 34.38 -13.22
CA TYR A 61 16.60 33.78 -12.08
C TYR A 61 15.94 32.47 -12.50
N HIS A 62 16.02 31.47 -11.64
CA HIS A 62 15.40 30.16 -11.77
C HIS A 62 15.24 29.64 -10.35
N GLU A 63 14.07 29.16 -9.98
CA GLU A 63 13.72 28.88 -8.58
C GLU A 63 14.60 27.78 -7.98
N ARG A 64 14.97 26.79 -8.80
CA ARG A 64 15.83 25.66 -8.40
C ARG A 64 17.34 25.91 -8.54
N LEU A 65 17.78 27.13 -8.85
CA LEU A 65 19.21 27.48 -8.97
C LEU A 65 19.59 28.63 -8.03
N ALA A 66 20.86 28.69 -7.64
CA ALA A 66 21.38 29.79 -6.83
C ALA A 66 21.15 31.16 -7.50
N ILE A 67 20.78 32.18 -6.73
CA ILE A 67 20.50 33.53 -7.25
C ILE A 67 21.79 34.17 -7.83
N ALA A 68 21.70 34.71 -9.06
CA ALA A 68 22.85 35.31 -9.75
C ALA A 68 22.76 36.85 -9.91
N GLY A 69 21.63 37.37 -10.42
CA GLY A 69 21.47 38.80 -10.70
C GLY A 69 22.24 39.34 -11.93
N ASN A 70 22.65 38.48 -12.86
CA ASN A 70 23.47 38.86 -14.01
C ASN A 70 22.70 39.62 -15.11
N CYS A 71 21.41 39.31 -15.32
CA CYS A 71 20.63 39.85 -16.44
C CYS A 71 19.99 41.22 -16.19
N ARG A 72 19.69 41.54 -14.92
CA ARG A 72 18.96 42.76 -14.51
C ARG A 72 17.59 42.97 -15.16
N MET A 73 16.94 41.94 -15.71
CA MET A 73 15.60 42.09 -16.31
C MET A 73 14.50 42.27 -15.25
N CYS A 74 14.70 41.68 -14.08
CA CYS A 74 13.75 41.69 -12.97
C CYS A 74 13.79 42.97 -12.11
N LEU A 75 14.14 44.11 -12.70
CA LEU A 75 14.20 45.38 -11.97
C LEU A 75 12.79 45.83 -11.56
N VAL A 76 12.65 46.25 -10.30
CA VAL A 76 11.43 46.79 -9.68
C VAL A 76 11.77 48.03 -8.87
N GLU A 77 10.78 48.89 -8.63
CA GLU A 77 10.94 50.09 -7.79
C GLU A 77 10.37 49.80 -6.40
N VAL A 78 11.10 50.15 -5.35
CA VAL A 78 10.68 49.97 -3.95
C VAL A 78 10.51 51.34 -3.31
N GLU A 79 9.35 51.61 -2.72
CA GLU A 79 9.07 52.90 -2.07
C GLU A 79 10.00 53.10 -0.86
N GLY A 80 10.61 54.28 -0.75
CA GLY A 80 11.65 54.55 0.25
C GLY A 80 12.99 53.81 0.02
N GLY A 81 13.08 53.00 -1.04
CA GLY A 81 14.30 52.28 -1.44
C GLY A 81 15.34 53.15 -2.15
N PRO A 82 16.44 52.55 -2.64
CA PRO A 82 17.49 53.25 -3.38
C PRO A 82 16.93 54.01 -4.59
N PRO A 83 17.55 55.14 -5.01
CA PRO A 83 17.08 55.93 -6.15
C PRO A 83 17.11 55.20 -7.50
N LYS A 84 17.70 53.99 -7.55
CA LYS A 84 17.77 53.13 -8.73
C LYS A 84 16.88 51.90 -8.50
N PRO A 85 16.18 51.40 -9.54
CA PRO A 85 15.47 50.13 -9.46
C PRO A 85 16.35 49.00 -8.93
N VAL A 86 15.78 48.13 -8.11
CA VAL A 86 16.46 47.00 -7.46
C VAL A 86 16.14 45.69 -8.17
N ALA A 87 17.07 44.73 -8.13
CA ALA A 87 16.84 43.41 -8.74
C ALA A 87 15.96 42.56 -7.81
N SER A 88 14.73 42.27 -8.23
CA SER A 88 13.75 41.56 -7.38
C SER A 88 14.18 40.14 -7.02
N CYS A 89 15.00 39.50 -7.85
CA CYS A 89 15.45 38.12 -7.63
C CYS A 89 16.46 37.94 -6.50
N ALA A 90 17.05 39.02 -5.99
CA ALA A 90 18.08 38.97 -4.96
C ALA A 90 17.75 39.83 -3.73
N MET A 91 16.83 40.78 -3.88
CA MET A 91 16.38 41.61 -2.77
C MET A 91 15.39 40.80 -1.93
N PRO A 92 15.68 40.53 -0.64
CA PRO A 92 14.71 39.93 0.26
C PRO A 92 13.58 40.92 0.55
N VAL A 93 12.39 40.40 0.78
CA VAL A 93 11.24 41.21 1.23
C VAL A 93 11.42 41.60 2.69
N ALA A 94 11.04 42.83 3.03
CA ALA A 94 11.02 43.33 4.39
C ALA A 94 9.61 43.82 4.76
N GLU A 95 9.31 43.86 6.06
CA GLU A 95 8.03 44.38 6.56
C GLU A 95 7.81 45.82 6.10
N GLY A 96 6.59 46.12 5.63
CA GLY A 96 6.21 47.44 5.15
C GLY A 96 6.81 47.82 3.80
N MET A 97 7.50 46.90 3.10
CA MET A 97 8.06 47.16 1.78
C MET A 97 6.94 47.28 0.74
N VAL A 98 6.90 48.42 0.02
CA VAL A 98 5.98 48.67 -1.09
C VAL A 98 6.73 48.49 -2.41
N ILE A 99 6.21 47.64 -3.29
CA ILE A 99 6.89 47.19 -4.51
C ILE A 99 6.07 47.59 -5.74
N HIS A 100 6.65 48.43 -6.58
CA HIS A 100 6.07 48.82 -7.86
C HIS A 100 6.75 48.10 -9.02
N THR A 101 5.95 47.38 -9.82
CA THR A 101 6.43 46.56 -10.95
C THR A 101 6.18 47.21 -12.32
N ASP A 102 5.49 48.34 -12.38
CA ASP A 102 4.91 48.93 -13.59
C ASP A 102 5.19 50.43 -13.77
N THR A 103 5.96 51.06 -12.86
CA THR A 103 6.25 52.50 -12.93
C THR A 103 6.98 52.85 -14.24
N PRO A 104 6.88 54.12 -14.71
CA PRO A 104 7.62 54.56 -15.88
C PRO A 104 9.14 54.34 -15.77
N LYS A 105 9.69 54.39 -14.54
CA LYS A 105 11.10 54.09 -14.28
C LYS A 105 11.42 52.60 -14.49
N VAL A 106 10.56 51.70 -14.00
CA VAL A 106 10.71 50.26 -14.17
C VAL A 106 10.58 49.86 -15.65
N LYS A 107 9.55 50.37 -16.34
CA LYS A 107 9.35 50.13 -17.79
C LYS A 107 10.58 50.58 -18.59
N LYS A 108 11.08 51.80 -18.33
CA LYS A 108 12.31 52.31 -18.98
C LYS A 108 13.56 51.49 -18.64
N ALA A 109 13.67 50.95 -17.42
CA ALA A 109 14.78 50.09 -17.03
C ALA A 109 14.75 48.76 -17.79
N ARG A 110 13.57 48.11 -17.88
CA ARG A 110 13.36 46.86 -18.64
C ARG A 110 13.65 47.03 -20.12
N GLU A 111 13.13 48.09 -20.74
CA GLU A 111 13.44 48.45 -22.13
C GLU A 111 14.95 48.63 -22.36
N GLY A 112 15.64 49.32 -21.44
CA GLY A 112 17.09 49.52 -21.53
C GLY A 112 17.87 48.21 -21.42
N VAL A 113 17.48 47.32 -20.52
CA VAL A 113 18.11 46.00 -20.36
C VAL A 113 17.92 45.15 -21.61
N LEU A 114 16.69 45.08 -22.15
CA LEU A 114 16.41 44.36 -23.40
C LEU A 114 17.22 44.89 -24.57
N GLU A 115 17.37 46.22 -24.65
CA GLU A 115 18.21 46.83 -25.66
C GLU A 115 19.67 46.35 -25.54
N PHE A 116 20.25 46.33 -24.33
CA PHE A 116 21.61 45.80 -24.13
C PHE A 116 21.75 44.31 -24.44
N LEU A 117 20.73 43.50 -24.11
CA LEU A 117 20.72 42.08 -24.44
C LEU A 117 20.68 41.85 -25.96
N LEU A 118 19.92 42.67 -26.69
CA LEU A 118 19.74 42.56 -28.14
C LEU A 118 20.85 43.21 -28.97
N ILE A 119 21.64 44.13 -28.40
CA ILE A 119 22.77 44.80 -29.10
C ILE A 119 23.67 43.77 -29.77
N ASN A 120 24.10 42.75 -29.03
CA ASN A 120 25.03 41.73 -29.51
C ASN A 120 24.37 40.38 -29.84
N HIS A 121 23.03 40.28 -29.74
CA HIS A 121 22.30 39.08 -30.10
C HIS A 121 22.12 38.98 -31.63
N PRO A 122 22.34 37.82 -32.26
CA PRO A 122 22.23 37.64 -33.71
C PRO A 122 20.76 37.60 -34.17
N LEU A 123 20.53 37.92 -35.44
CA LEU A 123 19.20 37.86 -36.07
C LEU A 123 18.86 36.44 -36.54
N ASP A 124 19.01 35.49 -35.63
CA ASP A 124 18.92 34.06 -35.91
C ASP A 124 17.51 33.48 -35.74
N CYS A 125 16.52 34.28 -35.31
CA CYS A 125 15.19 33.77 -34.94
C CYS A 125 14.59 32.75 -35.94
N PRO A 126 14.68 32.94 -37.28
CA PRO A 126 14.15 31.96 -38.23
C PRO A 126 14.86 30.59 -38.19
N ILE A 127 16.18 30.60 -37.98
CA ILE A 127 17.05 29.41 -37.91
C ILE A 127 17.37 29.00 -36.47
N CYS A 128 16.62 29.52 -35.50
CA CYS A 128 16.74 29.19 -34.10
C CYS A 128 15.71 28.12 -33.77
N ASP A 129 16.12 26.99 -33.18
CA ASP A 129 15.18 25.93 -32.80
C ASP A 129 14.23 26.36 -31.69
N GLN A 130 14.65 27.29 -30.85
CA GLN A 130 13.85 27.84 -29.77
C GLN A 130 12.92 28.97 -30.23
N GLY A 131 12.92 29.32 -31.52
CA GLY A 131 11.98 30.32 -32.06
C GLY A 131 10.54 29.86 -31.82
N GLY A 132 9.73 30.72 -31.18
CA GLY A 132 8.36 30.40 -30.75
C GLY A 132 8.20 29.93 -29.30
N GLU A 133 9.31 29.59 -28.62
CA GLU A 133 9.33 29.24 -27.19
C GLU A 133 10.54 29.90 -26.47
N CYS A 134 10.94 31.07 -26.96
CA CYS A 134 12.13 31.78 -26.47
C CYS A 134 11.73 32.92 -25.54
N ASP A 135 12.13 32.83 -24.27
CA ASP A 135 11.94 33.90 -23.28
C ASP A 135 12.39 35.26 -23.82
N LEU A 136 13.53 35.33 -24.52
CA LEU A 136 14.05 36.60 -25.06
C LEU A 136 13.13 37.17 -26.13
N GLN A 137 12.52 36.33 -26.96
CA GLN A 137 11.57 36.76 -27.98
C GLN A 137 10.30 37.30 -27.32
N ASP A 138 9.72 36.53 -26.40
CA ASP A 138 8.43 36.84 -25.77
C ASP A 138 8.53 38.06 -24.85
N ILE A 139 9.57 38.13 -24.03
CA ILE A 139 9.83 39.28 -23.16
C ILE A 139 10.16 40.53 -23.99
N THR A 140 10.86 40.40 -25.12
CA THR A 140 11.10 41.54 -26.03
C THR A 140 9.80 42.04 -26.65
N MET A 141 8.91 41.14 -27.05
CA MET A 141 7.61 41.51 -27.61
C MET A 141 6.72 42.20 -26.55
N ALA A 142 6.78 41.75 -25.29
CA ALA A 142 5.98 42.29 -24.20
C ALA A 142 6.52 43.61 -23.62
N TYR A 143 7.84 43.74 -23.45
CA TYR A 143 8.48 44.83 -22.68
C TYR A 143 9.50 45.66 -23.48
N GLY A 144 9.75 45.34 -24.75
CA GLY A 144 10.77 46.00 -25.58
C GLY A 144 10.27 47.25 -26.31
N LYS A 145 11.21 48.09 -26.80
CA LYS A 145 10.91 49.33 -27.55
C LYS A 145 10.43 49.12 -29.00
N GLY A 146 10.57 47.90 -29.54
CA GLY A 146 10.23 47.57 -30.94
C GLY A 146 11.21 48.07 -32.02
N ILE A 147 12.14 48.98 -31.71
CA ILE A 147 13.15 49.49 -32.65
C ILE A 147 14.58 49.35 -32.10
N SER A 148 15.55 49.08 -32.97
CA SER A 148 16.98 49.09 -32.64
C SER A 148 17.59 50.47 -32.91
N ARG A 149 18.53 50.90 -32.06
CA ARG A 149 19.37 52.09 -32.28
C ARG A 149 20.80 51.76 -32.71
N LEU A 150 21.16 50.47 -32.74
CA LEU A 150 22.51 50.00 -33.05
C LEU A 150 22.72 49.90 -34.56
N ASP A 151 23.73 50.59 -35.07
CA ASP A 151 24.21 50.57 -36.47
C ASP A 151 25.65 50.05 -36.59
N GLU A 152 26.12 49.30 -35.58
CA GLU A 152 27.47 48.75 -35.51
C GLU A 152 27.50 47.23 -35.73
N HIS A 153 28.70 46.68 -35.90
CA HIS A 153 28.90 45.24 -36.01
C HIS A 153 28.65 44.54 -34.68
N LYS A 154 27.85 43.47 -34.72
CA LYS A 154 27.62 42.57 -33.58
C LYS A 154 28.84 41.68 -33.35
N ARG A 155 29.10 41.32 -32.09
CA ARG A 155 30.13 40.33 -31.75
C ARG A 155 29.81 38.95 -32.33
N ALA A 156 30.84 38.15 -32.54
CA ALA A 156 30.72 36.75 -32.93
C ALA A 156 31.58 35.85 -32.02
N VAL A 157 31.04 34.70 -31.67
CA VAL A 157 31.60 33.68 -30.78
C VAL A 157 31.68 32.36 -31.55
N PRO A 158 32.84 31.68 -31.57
CA PRO A 158 32.99 30.39 -32.22
C PRO A 158 32.06 29.32 -31.63
N LYS A 159 31.58 28.41 -32.49
CA LYS A 159 30.80 27.23 -32.07
C LYS A 159 31.62 26.35 -31.12
N LYS A 160 30.99 25.84 -30.06
CA LYS A 160 31.62 25.00 -29.04
C LYS A 160 31.14 23.55 -29.16
N HIS A 161 31.99 22.58 -28.86
CA HIS A 161 31.63 21.16 -28.97
C HIS A 161 31.43 20.54 -27.59
N PHE A 162 30.20 20.63 -27.06
CA PHE A 162 29.84 20.08 -25.75
C PHE A 162 29.46 18.60 -25.76
N GLY A 163 29.28 18.00 -26.94
CA GLY A 163 29.01 16.57 -27.08
C GLY A 163 28.02 16.25 -28.20
N PRO A 164 27.45 15.03 -28.20
CA PRO A 164 26.45 14.62 -29.17
C PRO A 164 25.02 15.08 -28.81
N LEU A 165 24.73 15.41 -27.56
CA LEU A 165 23.38 15.74 -27.09
C LEU A 165 23.05 17.24 -27.21
N ILE A 166 24.00 18.11 -26.89
CA ILE A 166 23.80 19.55 -26.80
C ILE A 166 24.33 20.25 -28.06
N GLY A 167 23.43 20.88 -28.80
CA GLY A 167 23.72 21.80 -29.89
C GLY A 167 24.13 23.16 -29.33
N THR A 168 25.11 23.81 -29.96
CA THR A 168 25.61 25.12 -29.51
C THR A 168 25.56 26.16 -30.62
N ALA A 169 25.10 27.35 -30.27
CA ALA A 169 25.10 28.55 -31.09
C ALA A 169 25.40 29.76 -30.18
N MET A 170 26.65 29.85 -29.69
CA MET A 170 27.03 30.75 -28.60
C MET A 170 26.92 32.24 -28.94
N ASN A 171 26.78 32.62 -30.21
CA ASN A 171 26.37 33.97 -30.62
C ASN A 171 25.06 34.41 -29.93
N ARG A 172 24.14 33.48 -29.72
CA ARG A 172 22.83 33.72 -29.11
C ARG A 172 22.90 33.83 -27.58
N CYS A 173 24.02 33.47 -26.96
CA CYS A 173 24.15 33.44 -25.51
C CYS A 173 24.13 34.85 -24.91
N ILE A 174 23.26 35.05 -23.92
CA ILE A 174 23.13 36.30 -23.16
C ILE A 174 23.88 36.30 -21.80
N HIS A 175 24.68 35.26 -21.55
CA HIS A 175 25.44 35.06 -20.31
C HIS A 175 24.61 35.11 -19.02
N CYS A 176 23.41 34.53 -19.03
CA CYS A 176 22.58 34.41 -17.83
C CYS A 176 23.15 33.43 -16.78
N THR A 177 24.18 32.65 -17.17
CA THR A 177 24.87 31.63 -16.36
C THR A 177 23.97 30.56 -15.72
N ARG A 178 22.75 30.33 -16.24
CA ARG A 178 21.87 29.24 -15.76
C ARG A 178 22.52 27.87 -15.97
N CYS A 179 23.04 27.59 -17.17
CA CYS A 179 23.72 26.32 -17.49
C CYS A 179 24.95 26.05 -16.61
N VAL A 180 25.75 27.08 -16.31
CA VAL A 180 26.93 26.98 -15.45
C VAL A 180 26.52 26.62 -14.02
N ARG A 181 25.53 27.34 -13.45
CA ARG A 181 25.01 27.06 -12.11
C ARG A 181 24.35 25.68 -12.03
N PHE A 182 23.59 25.28 -13.03
CA PHE A 182 22.99 23.95 -13.06
C PHE A 182 24.05 22.84 -13.02
N LEU A 183 25.08 22.91 -13.87
CA LEU A 183 26.14 21.89 -13.90
C LEU A 183 27.00 21.89 -12.62
N SER A 184 27.07 23.02 -11.91
CA SER A 184 27.75 23.13 -10.63
C SER A 184 26.90 22.61 -9.47
N ASP A 185 25.68 23.12 -9.35
CA ASP A 185 24.88 23.02 -8.15
C ASP A 185 24.00 21.77 -8.19
N VAL A 186 23.37 21.48 -9.33
CA VAL A 186 22.44 20.34 -9.49
C VAL A 186 23.14 19.11 -10.06
N ALA A 187 23.86 19.26 -11.17
CA ALA A 187 24.48 18.13 -11.86
C ALA A 187 25.85 17.75 -11.27
N GLY A 188 26.55 18.67 -10.61
CA GLY A 188 27.77 18.41 -9.85
C GLY A 188 29.07 18.14 -10.59
N THR A 189 29.15 18.38 -11.90
CA THR A 189 30.34 18.09 -12.72
C THR A 189 31.28 19.30 -12.90
N ASN A 190 30.83 20.53 -12.63
CA ASN A 190 31.67 21.76 -12.70
C ASN A 190 32.43 21.95 -14.03
N GLU A 191 31.93 21.41 -15.14
CA GLU A 191 32.66 21.37 -16.43
C GLU A 191 32.56 22.68 -17.23
N LEU A 192 31.50 23.47 -17.00
CA LEU A 192 31.17 24.67 -17.76
C LEU A 192 31.45 25.95 -16.94
N GLY A 193 32.04 26.97 -17.55
CA GLY A 193 32.31 28.25 -16.88
C GLY A 193 32.32 29.45 -17.83
N GLY A 194 32.44 30.64 -17.26
CA GLY A 194 32.63 31.89 -18.01
C GLY A 194 34.11 32.23 -18.16
N ILE A 195 34.62 32.22 -19.39
CA ILE A 195 36.01 32.53 -19.72
C ILE A 195 36.07 33.95 -20.32
N GLY A 196 37.05 34.75 -19.92
CA GLY A 196 37.20 36.14 -20.40
C GLY A 196 36.47 37.16 -19.52
N ARG A 197 36.35 38.40 -20.01
CA ARG A 197 35.74 39.53 -19.28
C ARG A 197 35.09 40.51 -20.25
N GLY A 198 34.05 41.22 -19.80
CA GLY A 198 33.36 42.23 -20.59
C GLY A 198 32.55 41.59 -21.72
N GLU A 199 32.57 42.18 -22.91
CA GLU A 199 31.88 41.64 -24.09
C GLU A 199 32.51 40.35 -24.64
N ASN A 200 33.79 40.11 -24.32
CA ASN A 200 34.56 38.92 -24.73
C ASN A 200 34.37 37.73 -23.78
N ILE A 201 33.41 37.79 -22.87
CA ILE A 201 33.07 36.64 -22.04
C ILE A 201 32.42 35.55 -22.90
N GLU A 202 32.89 34.32 -22.74
CA GLU A 202 32.37 33.14 -23.42
C GLU A 202 32.01 32.07 -22.40
N ILE A 203 30.80 31.50 -22.51
CA ILE A 203 30.42 30.32 -21.74
C ILE A 203 30.99 29.09 -22.46
N SER A 204 31.97 28.44 -21.85
CA SER A 204 32.70 27.30 -22.47
C SER A 204 33.30 26.39 -21.40
N THR A 205 33.66 25.18 -21.80
CA THR A 205 34.53 24.31 -21.02
C THR A 205 35.96 24.87 -21.08
N TYR A 206 36.68 24.87 -19.94
CA TYR A 206 38.07 25.38 -19.87
C TYR A 206 39.05 24.48 -20.64
N ILE A 207 38.87 23.16 -20.49
CA ILE A 207 39.54 22.15 -21.32
C ILE A 207 38.53 21.71 -22.38
N LYS A 208 38.95 21.55 -23.64
CA LYS A 208 38.10 21.04 -24.74
C LYS A 208 37.70 19.58 -24.52
N ARG A 209 36.82 19.35 -23.54
CA ARG A 209 36.16 18.09 -23.22
C ARG A 209 34.65 18.24 -23.39
N HIS A 210 34.00 17.11 -23.60
CA HIS A 210 32.55 17.02 -23.63
C HIS A 210 31.98 17.13 -22.21
N ILE A 211 30.70 17.49 -22.13
CA ILE A 211 29.96 17.46 -20.88
C ILE A 211 29.59 15.99 -20.60
N SER A 212 29.99 15.47 -19.43
CA SER A 212 29.90 14.04 -19.09
C SER A 212 28.77 13.69 -18.10
N SER A 213 27.99 14.68 -17.67
CA SER A 213 26.87 14.46 -16.74
C SER A 213 25.69 13.76 -17.39
N GLU A 214 25.04 12.88 -16.63
CA GLU A 214 23.80 12.19 -16.93
C GLU A 214 22.54 13.08 -16.88
N LEU A 215 22.66 14.31 -16.37
CA LEU A 215 21.59 15.32 -16.31
C LEU A 215 21.86 16.50 -17.26
N SER A 216 22.82 16.36 -18.19
CA SER A 216 23.36 17.49 -18.95
C SER A 216 22.33 18.15 -19.86
N GLY A 217 21.38 17.40 -20.39
CA GLY A 217 20.35 17.86 -21.32
C GLY A 217 19.36 18.86 -20.72
N ASN A 218 19.22 18.91 -19.39
CA ASN A 218 18.36 19.91 -18.73
C ASN A 218 18.86 21.36 -18.94
N ILE A 219 20.14 21.55 -19.30
CA ILE A 219 20.64 22.89 -19.63
C ILE A 219 20.02 23.48 -20.91
N ILE A 220 19.38 22.63 -21.74
CA ILE A 220 18.62 23.06 -22.92
C ILE A 220 17.36 23.79 -22.49
N ASP A 221 16.57 23.18 -21.60
CA ASP A 221 15.33 23.77 -21.07
C ASP A 221 15.62 25.02 -20.24
N LEU A 222 16.71 24.98 -19.48
CA LEU A 222 17.15 26.12 -18.69
C LEU A 222 17.59 27.31 -19.52
N CYS A 223 18.01 27.10 -20.76
CA CYS A 223 18.51 28.17 -21.60
C CYS A 223 17.34 29.07 -22.03
N PRO A 224 17.27 30.35 -21.61
CA PRO A 224 16.18 31.25 -22.03
C PRO A 224 16.27 31.67 -23.52
N VAL A 225 17.30 31.20 -24.22
CA VAL A 225 17.66 31.57 -25.58
C VAL A 225 18.20 30.32 -26.29
N GLY A 226 18.06 30.25 -27.62
CA GLY A 226 18.49 29.08 -28.40
C GLY A 226 20.00 28.96 -28.60
N ALA A 227 20.79 29.31 -27.59
CA ALA A 227 22.24 29.14 -27.57
C ALA A 227 22.63 27.68 -27.26
N LEU A 228 21.84 27.00 -26.43
CA LEU A 228 21.96 25.57 -26.13
C LEU A 228 20.66 24.90 -26.56
N THR A 229 20.73 23.98 -27.51
CA THR A 229 19.54 23.31 -28.08
C THR A 229 19.72 21.79 -28.07
N SER A 230 18.63 21.03 -28.19
CA SER A 230 18.70 19.58 -28.36
C SER A 230 19.22 19.26 -29.76
N LYS A 231 20.41 18.67 -29.84
CA LYS A 231 21.05 18.33 -31.12
C LYS A 231 20.32 17.22 -31.88
N PRO A 232 19.75 16.17 -31.23
CA PRO A 232 18.91 15.20 -31.92
C PRO A 232 17.62 15.79 -32.50
N TYR A 233 17.05 16.80 -31.84
CA TYR A 233 15.80 17.46 -32.25
C TYR A 233 16.02 18.60 -33.28
N SER A 234 17.25 19.10 -33.41
CA SER A 234 17.55 20.30 -34.20
C SER A 234 16.96 20.28 -35.61
N PHE A 235 16.21 21.33 -35.94
CA PHE A 235 15.57 21.58 -37.23
C PHE A 235 14.52 20.53 -37.70
N THR A 236 14.02 19.67 -36.81
CA THR A 236 13.03 18.64 -37.18
C THR A 236 11.57 19.13 -37.12
N ALA A 237 11.26 20.03 -36.20
CA ALA A 237 9.95 20.66 -36.01
C ALA A 237 10.07 22.06 -35.36
N ARG A 238 8.93 22.71 -35.16
CA ARG A 238 8.79 23.96 -34.40
C ARG A 238 7.76 23.83 -33.28
N PRO A 239 7.88 24.60 -32.18
CA PRO A 239 7.01 24.44 -31.01
C PRO A 239 5.51 24.49 -31.33
N TRP A 240 5.08 25.39 -32.23
CA TRP A 240 3.68 25.54 -32.63
C TRP A 240 3.14 24.43 -33.57
N GLU A 241 4.01 23.56 -34.08
CA GLU A 241 3.61 22.40 -34.90
C GLU A 241 3.33 21.16 -34.04
N LEU A 242 3.69 21.19 -32.76
CA LEU A 242 3.70 20.04 -31.87
C LEU A 242 2.42 19.98 -31.07
N SER A 243 1.92 18.75 -30.90
CA SER A 243 0.96 18.42 -29.87
C SER A 243 1.71 17.96 -28.63
N HIS A 244 1.12 18.19 -27.46
CA HIS A 244 1.74 17.87 -26.17
C HIS A 244 0.89 16.86 -25.40
N CYS A 245 1.53 15.88 -24.78
CA CYS A 245 0.89 14.93 -23.89
C CYS A 245 1.70 14.83 -22.59
N GLU A 246 1.07 15.11 -21.46
CA GLU A 246 1.68 14.87 -20.15
C GLU A 246 1.62 13.38 -19.82
N THR A 247 2.75 12.81 -19.43
CA THR A 247 2.88 11.38 -19.14
C THR A 247 4.06 11.13 -18.20
N ILE A 248 4.53 9.88 -18.10
CA ILE A 248 5.50 9.42 -17.09
C ILE A 248 6.62 8.66 -17.79
N ASP A 249 7.85 8.82 -17.29
CA ASP A 249 9.02 8.07 -17.71
C ASP A 249 9.04 6.65 -17.12
N VAL A 250 9.60 5.72 -17.87
CA VAL A 250 9.71 4.30 -17.51
C VAL A 250 11.15 3.77 -17.61
N LEU A 251 12.12 4.62 -17.99
CA LEU A 251 13.49 4.20 -18.31
C LEU A 251 14.40 4.01 -17.08
N ASP A 252 13.89 4.38 -15.91
CA ASP A 252 14.38 4.02 -14.58
C ASP A 252 13.20 3.82 -13.62
N ALA A 253 13.46 3.49 -12.36
CA ALA A 253 12.40 3.31 -11.36
C ALA A 253 11.94 4.60 -10.67
N VAL A 254 12.42 5.78 -11.07
CA VAL A 254 12.03 7.06 -10.44
C VAL A 254 10.61 7.44 -10.84
N GLY A 255 10.20 7.12 -12.08
CA GLY A 255 8.89 7.53 -12.59
C GLY A 255 8.80 9.04 -12.79
N SER A 256 9.83 9.63 -13.42
CA SER A 256 9.90 11.08 -13.62
C SER A 256 8.69 11.58 -14.43
N SER A 257 8.12 12.71 -14.01
CA SER A 257 7.02 13.35 -14.73
C SER A 257 7.54 14.03 -16.00
N ILE A 258 6.92 13.70 -17.15
CA ILE A 258 7.38 14.17 -18.46
C ILE A 258 6.25 14.72 -19.33
N ARG A 259 6.63 15.53 -20.31
CA ARG A 259 5.80 15.97 -21.42
C ARG A 259 6.40 15.44 -22.71
N VAL A 260 5.60 14.64 -23.43
CA VAL A 260 5.95 14.13 -24.76
C VAL A 260 5.39 15.08 -25.79
N ASP A 261 6.27 15.68 -26.58
CA ASP A 261 5.89 16.52 -27.72
C ASP A 261 6.00 15.71 -29.01
N TYR A 262 4.90 15.64 -29.77
CA TYR A 262 4.78 14.78 -30.95
C TYR A 262 4.15 15.51 -32.14
N ARG A 263 4.41 15.00 -33.34
CA ARG A 263 3.82 15.50 -34.60
C ARG A 263 3.29 14.34 -35.42
N GLY A 264 1.97 14.27 -35.58
CA GLY A 264 1.34 13.12 -36.22
C GLY A 264 1.53 11.85 -35.38
N LEU A 265 2.24 10.86 -35.92
CA LEU A 265 2.52 9.58 -35.24
C LEU A 265 3.96 9.48 -34.70
N GLU A 266 4.78 10.52 -34.84
CA GLU A 266 6.17 10.50 -34.39
C GLU A 266 6.35 11.37 -33.13
N VAL A 267 7.03 10.79 -32.12
CA VAL A 267 7.53 11.55 -30.97
C VAL A 267 8.74 12.36 -31.38
N MET A 268 8.68 13.67 -31.21
CA MET A 268 9.71 14.60 -31.67
C MET A 268 10.69 14.98 -30.57
N ARG A 269 10.24 15.09 -29.32
CA ARG A 269 11.10 15.32 -28.14
C ARG A 269 10.37 14.99 -26.85
N ILE A 270 11.13 14.82 -25.77
CA ILE A 270 10.62 14.64 -24.41
C ILE A 270 11.19 15.74 -23.50
N LEU A 271 10.32 16.38 -22.75
CA LEU A 271 10.63 17.45 -21.82
C LEU A 271 10.18 17.08 -20.40
N PRO A 272 10.79 17.65 -19.35
CA PRO A 272 10.33 17.45 -17.98
C PRO A 272 8.99 18.16 -17.75
N ARG A 273 8.20 17.63 -16.83
CA ARG A 273 7.04 18.29 -16.22
C ARG A 273 7.34 18.55 -14.75
N LEU A 274 6.89 19.68 -14.23
CA LEU A 274 7.05 20.04 -12.83
C LEU A 274 6.36 19.00 -11.93
N SER A 275 7.11 18.38 -11.04
CA SER A 275 6.63 17.49 -9.98
C SER A 275 7.54 17.62 -8.77
N GLU A 276 7.13 18.43 -7.80
CA GLU A 276 7.93 18.73 -6.60
C GLU A 276 8.29 17.49 -5.79
N GLU A 277 7.41 16.50 -5.80
CA GLU A 277 7.56 15.30 -4.98
C GLU A 277 8.51 14.27 -5.62
N VAL A 278 8.64 14.28 -6.96
CA VAL A 278 9.45 13.32 -7.71
C VAL A 278 10.70 14.00 -8.29
N ASN A 279 10.58 14.66 -9.44
CA ASN A 279 11.72 15.07 -10.26
C ASN A 279 12.00 16.57 -10.30
N GLU A 280 11.27 17.38 -9.52
CA GLU A 280 11.24 18.84 -9.63
C GLU A 280 10.97 19.22 -11.08
N GLU A 281 11.97 19.74 -11.79
CA GLU A 281 11.91 20.12 -13.20
C GLU A 281 12.94 19.37 -14.06
N TRP A 282 13.56 18.32 -13.52
CA TRP A 282 14.69 17.64 -14.16
C TRP A 282 14.28 16.27 -14.67
N ILE A 283 14.94 15.84 -15.74
CA ILE A 283 14.90 14.45 -16.22
C ILE A 283 16.31 13.99 -16.59
N SER A 284 16.54 12.68 -16.61
CA SER A 284 17.81 12.13 -17.06
C SER A 284 18.00 12.32 -18.57
N ASP A 285 19.26 12.29 -19.02
CA ASP A 285 19.58 12.28 -20.45
C ASP A 285 19.04 11.02 -21.13
N LYS A 286 18.94 9.90 -20.40
CA LYS A 286 18.28 8.68 -20.88
C LYS A 286 16.81 8.98 -21.22
N THR A 287 16.08 9.55 -20.27
CA THR A 287 14.68 9.97 -20.43
C THR A 287 14.48 10.94 -21.59
N ARG A 288 15.36 11.95 -21.69
CA ARG A 288 15.23 13.04 -22.65
C ARG A 288 15.49 12.63 -24.09
N PHE A 289 16.43 11.71 -24.32
CA PHE A 289 16.94 11.43 -25.66
C PHE A 289 16.58 10.05 -26.21
N ALA A 290 16.10 9.11 -25.39
CA ALA A 290 15.74 7.75 -25.83
C ALA A 290 14.46 7.69 -26.72
N TYR A 291 13.78 8.81 -26.96
CA TYR A 291 12.63 8.86 -27.87
C TYR A 291 13.00 8.52 -29.32
N ASP A 292 14.28 8.62 -29.69
CA ASP A 292 14.75 8.16 -31.00
C ASP A 292 14.65 6.64 -31.17
N GLY A 293 14.73 5.88 -30.07
CA GLY A 293 14.45 4.45 -30.06
C GLY A 293 13.02 4.14 -30.47
N LEU A 294 12.04 4.96 -30.08
CA LEU A 294 10.61 4.72 -30.35
C LEU A 294 10.24 4.69 -31.85
N LYS A 295 11.16 5.07 -32.75
CA LYS A 295 11.01 5.04 -34.21
C LYS A 295 11.90 4.02 -34.93
N VAL A 296 12.88 3.42 -34.26
CA VAL A 296 13.85 2.50 -34.86
C VAL A 296 13.69 1.11 -34.25
N GLN A 297 13.83 0.05 -35.06
CA GLN A 297 13.73 -1.35 -34.60
C GLN A 297 12.40 -1.69 -33.88
N ARG A 298 11.32 -0.97 -34.21
CA ARG A 298 9.99 -1.24 -33.68
C ARG A 298 9.39 -2.51 -34.27
N LEU A 299 8.72 -3.27 -33.42
CA LEU A 299 7.91 -4.42 -33.83
C LEU A 299 6.53 -3.89 -34.26
N ASP A 300 6.21 -4.07 -35.54
CA ASP A 300 5.05 -3.49 -36.21
C ASP A 300 4.00 -4.51 -36.62
N GLN A 301 4.35 -5.80 -36.70
CA GLN A 301 3.43 -6.90 -37.04
C GLN A 301 3.85 -8.20 -36.34
N PRO A 302 2.97 -9.21 -36.23
CA PRO A 302 3.34 -10.49 -35.65
C PRO A 302 4.34 -11.27 -36.51
N TYR A 303 5.26 -12.00 -35.87
CA TYR A 303 6.21 -12.88 -36.56
C TYR A 303 6.18 -14.28 -35.97
N VAL A 304 6.35 -15.29 -36.83
CA VAL A 304 6.52 -16.70 -36.42
C VAL A 304 7.74 -17.27 -37.13
N LYS A 305 8.54 -18.05 -36.40
CA LYS A 305 9.75 -18.68 -36.93
C LYS A 305 9.39 -19.85 -37.85
N LYS A 306 9.71 -19.71 -39.14
CA LYS A 306 9.55 -20.73 -40.20
C LYS A 306 10.92 -20.96 -40.84
N ASP A 307 11.34 -22.21 -40.96
CA ASP A 307 12.66 -22.59 -41.52
C ASP A 307 13.85 -21.85 -40.87
N GLY A 308 13.77 -21.62 -39.55
CA GLY A 308 14.81 -20.94 -38.76
C GLY A 308 14.84 -19.42 -38.90
N LYS A 309 13.91 -18.80 -39.66
CA LYS A 309 13.80 -17.35 -39.81
C LYS A 309 12.44 -16.85 -39.36
N LEU A 310 12.40 -15.67 -38.76
CA LEU A 310 11.15 -14.98 -38.42
C LEU A 310 10.47 -14.51 -39.72
N ALA A 311 9.26 -15.01 -39.96
CA ALA A 311 8.43 -14.62 -41.09
C ALA A 311 7.20 -13.85 -40.57
N PRO A 312 6.80 -12.75 -41.22
CA PRO A 312 5.61 -12.01 -40.82
C PRO A 312 4.35 -12.86 -41.07
N VAL A 313 3.42 -12.81 -40.13
CA VAL A 313 2.15 -13.55 -40.18
C VAL A 313 1.02 -12.67 -39.64
N ASP A 314 -0.24 -13.08 -39.86
CA ASP A 314 -1.37 -12.41 -39.24
C ASP A 314 -1.48 -12.75 -37.73
N TRP A 315 -2.25 -11.91 -37.01
CA TRP A 315 -2.51 -12.11 -35.58
C TRP A 315 -3.14 -13.45 -35.23
N ASN A 316 -4.02 -13.99 -36.09
CA ASN A 316 -4.72 -15.24 -35.81
C ASN A 316 -3.74 -16.42 -35.86
N GLU A 317 -2.84 -16.44 -36.85
CA GLU A 317 -1.79 -17.45 -36.98
C GLU A 317 -0.82 -17.38 -35.79
N ALA A 318 -0.32 -16.18 -35.44
CA ALA A 318 0.60 -16.00 -34.32
C ALA A 318 0.00 -16.47 -32.98
N LEU A 319 -1.23 -16.03 -32.66
CA LEU A 319 -1.92 -16.41 -31.43
C LEU A 319 -2.27 -17.90 -31.43
N THR A 320 -2.63 -18.49 -32.58
CA THR A 320 -2.90 -19.93 -32.69
C THR A 320 -1.64 -20.75 -32.41
N VAL A 321 -0.49 -20.36 -32.96
CA VAL A 321 0.79 -21.04 -32.73
C VAL A 321 1.20 -20.96 -31.26
N ALA A 322 1.14 -19.76 -30.67
CA ALA A 322 1.44 -19.54 -29.25
C ALA A 322 0.51 -20.36 -28.34
N ALA A 323 -0.81 -20.26 -28.55
CA ALA A 323 -1.81 -20.97 -27.75
C ALA A 323 -1.70 -22.50 -27.90
N LYS A 324 -1.46 -23.00 -29.12
CA LYS A 324 -1.26 -24.44 -29.36
C LYS A 324 -0.06 -24.97 -28.58
N LYS A 325 1.05 -24.22 -28.56
CA LYS A 325 2.23 -24.64 -27.82
C LYS A 325 1.98 -24.62 -26.31
N LEU A 326 1.39 -23.55 -25.78
CA LEU A 326 1.04 -23.43 -24.36
C LEU A 326 0.06 -24.52 -23.90
N LYS A 327 -0.96 -24.88 -24.69
CA LYS A 327 -1.90 -25.97 -24.36
C LYS A 327 -1.26 -27.35 -24.32
N ASN A 328 -0.30 -27.61 -25.19
CA ASN A 328 0.32 -28.93 -25.33
C ASN A 328 1.47 -29.18 -24.35
N THR A 329 1.93 -28.14 -23.64
CA THR A 329 3.00 -28.22 -22.66
C THR A 329 2.43 -28.36 -21.25
N LYS A 330 3.06 -29.19 -20.41
CA LYS A 330 2.66 -29.36 -19.01
C LYS A 330 2.93 -28.09 -18.21
N SER A 331 2.05 -27.78 -17.26
CA SER A 331 2.08 -26.53 -16.50
C SER A 331 3.42 -26.22 -15.81
N ASN A 332 4.07 -27.23 -15.23
CA ASN A 332 5.37 -27.10 -14.54
C ASN A 332 6.55 -26.77 -15.47
N LYS A 333 6.36 -26.90 -16.79
CA LYS A 333 7.33 -26.62 -17.85
C LYS A 333 7.09 -25.30 -18.59
N ILE A 334 6.09 -24.53 -18.18
CA ILE A 334 5.79 -23.21 -18.74
C ILE A 334 6.31 -22.17 -17.75
N ALA A 335 6.98 -21.13 -18.25
CA ALA A 335 7.43 -19.99 -17.45
C ALA A 335 7.10 -18.66 -18.12
N ALA A 336 6.98 -17.59 -17.34
CA ALA A 336 6.79 -16.23 -17.83
C ALA A 336 7.67 -15.22 -17.09
N ILE A 337 8.32 -14.34 -17.85
CA ILE A 337 9.24 -13.33 -17.33
C ILE A 337 8.73 -11.96 -17.78
N ALA A 338 8.52 -11.06 -16.83
CA ALA A 338 8.15 -9.67 -17.11
C ALA A 338 9.40 -8.78 -17.17
N GLY A 339 9.45 -7.96 -18.20
CA GLY A 339 10.54 -7.04 -18.50
C GLY A 339 10.52 -5.76 -17.66
N ASP A 340 11.58 -4.97 -17.78
CA ASP A 340 11.80 -3.76 -16.96
C ASP A 340 10.80 -2.63 -17.26
N LEU A 341 10.19 -2.65 -18.45
CA LEU A 341 9.21 -1.65 -18.92
C LEU A 341 7.75 -2.16 -18.91
N ALA A 342 7.50 -3.36 -18.38
CA ALA A 342 6.17 -3.95 -18.35
C ALA A 342 5.23 -3.18 -17.38
N ASP A 343 4.00 -2.93 -17.83
CA ASP A 343 2.96 -2.26 -17.04
C ASP A 343 2.20 -3.23 -16.12
N CYS A 344 1.57 -2.66 -15.08
CA CYS A 344 0.85 -3.45 -14.07
C CYS A 344 -0.34 -4.22 -14.65
N GLU A 345 -1.07 -3.62 -15.59
CA GLU A 345 -2.23 -4.25 -16.25
C GLU A 345 -1.81 -5.51 -17.01
N SER A 346 -0.76 -5.43 -17.82
CA SER A 346 -0.27 -6.55 -18.61
C SER A 346 0.33 -7.66 -17.74
N MET A 347 1.10 -7.30 -16.71
CA MET A 347 1.61 -8.29 -15.75
C MET A 347 0.48 -8.98 -14.99
N LEU A 348 -0.57 -8.26 -14.58
CA LEU A 348 -1.74 -8.84 -13.90
C LEU A 348 -2.43 -9.88 -14.79
N LEU A 349 -2.73 -9.55 -16.05
CA LEU A 349 -3.39 -10.47 -16.97
C LEU A 349 -2.50 -11.70 -17.25
N LEU A 350 -1.20 -11.51 -17.45
CA LEU A 350 -0.28 -12.62 -17.68
C LEU A 350 -0.19 -13.52 -16.45
N LYS A 351 -0.19 -12.95 -15.24
CA LYS A 351 -0.26 -13.71 -13.99
C LYS A 351 -1.52 -14.56 -13.93
N GLU A 352 -2.68 -14.01 -14.25
CA GLU A 352 -3.93 -14.77 -14.24
C GLU A 352 -3.97 -15.88 -15.29
N VAL A 353 -3.43 -15.62 -16.50
CA VAL A 353 -3.27 -16.66 -17.53
C VAL A 353 -2.38 -17.79 -17.03
N MET A 354 -1.22 -17.48 -16.45
CA MET A 354 -0.28 -18.47 -15.92
C MET A 354 -0.88 -19.28 -14.77
N GLN A 355 -1.61 -18.63 -13.86
CA GLN A 355 -2.33 -19.30 -12.78
C GLN A 355 -3.40 -20.26 -13.31
N LYS A 356 -4.17 -19.85 -14.33
CA LYS A 356 -5.19 -20.71 -14.95
C LYS A 356 -4.58 -21.87 -15.76
N LEU A 357 -3.37 -21.71 -16.29
CA LEU A 357 -2.58 -22.80 -16.86
C LEU A 357 -1.96 -23.72 -15.78
N GLY A 358 -2.05 -23.35 -14.50
CA GLY A 358 -1.48 -24.09 -13.38
C GLY A 358 0.04 -23.95 -13.24
N SER A 359 0.65 -22.93 -13.86
CA SER A 359 2.09 -22.64 -13.73
C SER A 359 2.34 -21.54 -12.70
N GLY A 360 3.22 -21.84 -11.75
CA GLY A 360 3.72 -20.90 -10.75
C GLY A 360 5.02 -20.18 -11.13
N ASN A 361 5.56 -20.48 -12.32
CA ASN A 361 6.87 -19.98 -12.75
C ASN A 361 6.72 -18.60 -13.40
N ILE A 362 6.46 -17.58 -12.59
CA ILE A 362 6.40 -16.18 -13.03
C ILE A 362 7.41 -15.34 -12.25
N ASP A 363 8.13 -14.43 -12.90
CA ASP A 363 9.02 -13.51 -12.19
C ASP A 363 9.17 -12.19 -12.95
N CYS A 364 9.08 -11.07 -12.22
CA CYS A 364 9.39 -9.73 -12.75
C CYS A 364 10.81 -9.31 -12.40
N ARG A 365 11.55 -10.13 -11.62
CA ARG A 365 12.88 -9.79 -11.13
C ARG A 365 13.97 -10.24 -12.09
N GLN A 366 14.07 -9.65 -13.28
CA GLN A 366 15.02 -10.06 -14.34
C GLN A 366 16.48 -10.19 -13.85
N ASP A 367 16.87 -9.38 -12.89
CA ASP A 367 18.21 -9.32 -12.33
C ASP A 367 18.47 -10.37 -11.24
N GLY A 368 17.44 -11.09 -10.80
CA GLY A 368 17.53 -12.12 -9.76
C GLY A 368 17.49 -11.60 -8.32
N ALA A 369 17.09 -10.35 -8.10
CA ALA A 369 17.04 -9.76 -6.76
C ALA A 369 16.15 -10.57 -5.78
N LYS A 370 16.67 -10.90 -4.60
CA LYS A 370 15.96 -11.66 -3.56
C LYS A 370 15.18 -10.74 -2.62
N LEU A 371 14.11 -10.16 -3.15
CA LEU A 371 13.17 -9.33 -2.41
C LEU A 371 12.06 -10.18 -1.78
N ILE A 372 11.53 -9.73 -0.63
CA ILE A 372 10.47 -10.42 0.11
C ILE A 372 9.10 -9.94 -0.38
N PRO A 373 8.35 -10.77 -1.13
CA PRO A 373 7.02 -10.40 -1.58
C PRO A 373 6.05 -10.26 -0.39
N ASN A 374 5.00 -9.45 -0.54
CA ASN A 374 4.00 -9.16 0.50
C ASN A 374 4.49 -8.35 1.72
N ASN A 375 5.76 -7.93 1.78
CA ASN A 375 6.26 -6.97 2.77
C ASN A 375 6.70 -5.68 2.06
N ARG A 376 5.74 -4.82 1.72
CA ARG A 376 5.98 -3.59 0.93
C ARG A 376 7.02 -2.67 1.56
N GLY A 377 6.99 -2.51 2.89
CA GLY A 377 7.99 -1.73 3.62
C GLY A 377 9.42 -2.24 3.47
N SER A 378 9.63 -3.51 3.10
CA SER A 378 10.97 -4.09 2.91
C SER A 378 11.57 -3.89 1.51
N TYR A 379 10.79 -3.41 0.54
CA TYR A 379 11.26 -3.26 -0.84
C TYR A 379 10.97 -1.91 -1.47
N VAL A 380 10.39 -0.93 -0.78
CA VAL A 380 10.17 0.42 -1.35
C VAL A 380 11.12 1.45 -0.76
N PHE A 381 11.16 2.63 -1.38
CA PHE A 381 11.86 3.81 -0.87
C PHE A 381 10.95 4.55 0.12
N ASN A 382 10.87 4.04 1.36
CA ASN A 382 9.89 4.50 2.36
C ASN A 382 10.03 5.96 2.78
N THR A 383 11.23 6.54 2.68
CA THR A 383 11.47 7.94 3.03
C THR A 383 10.79 8.92 2.07
N THR A 384 10.36 8.46 0.88
CA THR A 384 9.99 9.27 -0.29
C THR A 384 11.17 10.04 -0.89
N ILE A 385 11.08 10.39 -2.17
CA ILE A 385 12.12 11.14 -2.89
C ILE A 385 12.25 12.56 -2.31
N GLU A 386 11.13 13.23 -2.01
CA GLU A 386 11.09 14.52 -1.33
C GLU A 386 11.67 14.44 0.09
N GLY A 387 11.36 13.38 0.83
CA GLY A 387 11.80 13.20 2.22
C GLY A 387 13.32 13.10 2.39
N ILE A 388 14.08 12.87 1.32
CA ILE A 388 15.56 12.97 1.32
C ILE A 388 16.02 14.34 1.85
N GLU A 389 15.25 15.39 1.59
CA GLU A 389 15.56 16.75 2.04
C GLU A 389 15.50 16.91 3.58
N ASN A 390 14.83 15.99 4.28
CA ASN A 390 14.70 16.00 5.74
C ASN A 390 15.73 15.09 6.45
N ALA A 391 16.53 14.32 5.70
CA ALA A 391 17.54 13.42 6.27
C ALA A 391 18.78 14.18 6.74
N ASP A 392 19.47 13.68 7.77
CA ASP A 392 20.72 14.25 8.29
C ASP A 392 21.92 13.30 8.16
N LEU A 393 21.66 12.00 7.97
CA LEU A 393 22.67 11.00 7.66
C LEU A 393 22.12 9.97 6.67
N CYS A 394 22.91 9.64 5.64
CA CYS A 394 22.56 8.63 4.64
C CYS A 394 23.63 7.52 4.54
N LEU A 395 23.23 6.27 4.73
CA LEU A 395 24.07 5.09 4.53
C LEU A 395 23.72 4.41 3.20
N LEU A 396 24.63 4.47 2.22
CA LEU A 396 24.51 3.79 0.94
C LEU A 396 25.09 2.37 1.06
N ILE A 397 24.32 1.35 0.67
CA ILE A 397 24.72 -0.06 0.69
C ILE A 397 24.76 -0.56 -0.75
N ASN A 398 25.96 -0.67 -1.31
CA ASN A 398 26.25 -1.15 -2.67
C ASN A 398 25.29 -0.59 -3.73
N THR A 399 25.20 0.73 -3.80
CA THR A 399 24.38 1.46 -4.78
C THR A 399 25.16 2.62 -5.39
N ASN A 400 24.94 2.84 -6.68
CA ASN A 400 25.33 4.07 -7.37
C ASN A 400 24.10 4.85 -7.84
N PRO A 401 23.53 5.74 -7.00
CA PRO A 401 22.34 6.51 -7.34
C PRO A 401 22.51 7.34 -8.61
N ARG A 402 23.74 7.78 -8.93
CA ARG A 402 24.04 8.57 -10.14
C ARG A 402 23.68 7.83 -11.43
N ILE A 403 23.91 6.52 -11.48
CA ILE A 403 23.65 5.70 -12.68
C ILE A 403 22.27 5.07 -12.60
N GLU A 404 21.88 4.60 -11.42
CA GLU A 404 20.66 3.82 -11.18
C GLU A 404 19.41 4.69 -11.17
N ALA A 405 19.46 5.86 -10.54
CA ALA A 405 18.34 6.80 -10.38
C ALA A 405 18.85 8.25 -10.30
N PRO A 406 19.22 8.87 -11.45
CA PRO A 406 19.90 10.18 -11.49
C PRO A 406 19.19 11.31 -10.74
N ILE A 407 17.86 11.28 -10.68
CA ILE A 407 17.05 12.26 -9.96
C ILE A 407 17.19 12.13 -8.45
N ILE A 408 17.24 10.90 -7.92
CA ILE A 408 17.50 10.65 -6.49
C ILE A 408 18.91 11.13 -6.12
N ASN A 409 19.90 10.92 -7.01
CA ASN A 409 21.24 11.48 -6.84
C ASN A 409 21.23 13.02 -6.81
N ALA A 410 20.42 13.68 -7.66
CA ALA A 410 20.26 15.14 -7.63
C ALA A 410 19.65 15.62 -6.30
N ARG A 411 18.67 14.89 -5.73
CA ARG A 411 18.11 15.20 -4.40
C ARG A 411 19.12 15.02 -3.26
N LEU A 412 19.88 13.92 -3.28
CA LEU A 412 20.98 13.70 -2.32
C LEU A 412 22.01 14.82 -2.40
N ARG A 413 22.35 15.27 -3.61
CA ARG A 413 23.24 16.41 -3.82
C ARG A 413 22.66 17.72 -3.29
N LYS A 414 21.39 18.02 -3.61
CA LYS A 414 20.68 19.21 -3.12
C LYS A 414 20.74 19.25 -1.59
N ARG A 415 20.43 18.12 -0.94
CA ARG A 415 20.51 17.99 0.52
C ARG A 415 21.94 18.17 1.05
N TYR A 416 22.94 17.57 0.39
CA TYR A 416 24.35 17.72 0.74
C TYR A 416 24.82 19.18 0.73
N LEU A 417 24.40 19.96 -0.28
CA LEU A 417 24.77 21.38 -0.41
C LEU A 417 24.18 22.28 0.69
N GLN A 418 23.09 21.86 1.35
CA GLN A 418 22.52 22.57 2.50
C GLN A 418 23.36 22.41 3.78
N GLY A 419 24.34 21.49 3.81
CA GLY A 419 25.22 21.24 4.96
C GLY A 419 24.58 20.34 6.04
N ASN A 420 25.35 19.95 7.05
CA ASN A 420 24.91 19.02 8.12
C ASN A 420 24.26 17.74 7.58
N PHE A 421 24.84 17.16 6.52
CA PHE A 421 24.40 15.90 5.93
C PHE A 421 25.60 15.00 5.70
N THR A 422 25.67 13.88 6.43
CA THR A 422 26.77 12.92 6.32
C THR A 422 26.35 11.74 5.46
N ILE A 423 27.14 11.42 4.43
CA ILE A 423 26.87 10.29 3.54
C ILE A 423 28.02 9.31 3.63
N ALA A 424 27.70 8.03 3.83
CA ALA A 424 28.67 6.96 3.88
C ALA A 424 28.29 5.82 2.91
N ASN A 425 29.28 5.10 2.40
CA ASN A 425 29.09 3.96 1.49
C ASN A 425 29.72 2.69 2.06
N ILE A 426 28.96 1.60 2.00
CA ILE A 426 29.41 0.22 2.19
C ILE A 426 29.26 -0.50 0.85
N GLY A 427 30.37 -0.74 0.18
CA GLY A 427 30.40 -1.29 -1.17
C GLY A 427 31.64 -0.85 -1.94
N PRO A 428 31.69 -1.15 -3.25
CA PRO A 428 32.83 -0.84 -4.09
C PRO A 428 33.12 0.67 -4.13
N ASN A 429 34.34 1.01 -4.53
CA ASN A 429 34.72 2.40 -4.74
C ASN A 429 34.03 2.97 -6.00
N LEU A 430 32.93 3.69 -5.79
CA LEU A 430 32.10 4.29 -6.83
C LEU A 430 32.36 5.80 -6.95
N GLU A 431 32.12 6.35 -8.13
CA GLU A 431 32.29 7.79 -8.39
C GLU A 431 31.03 8.57 -7.97
N TYR A 432 31.13 9.29 -6.85
CA TYR A 432 30.11 10.21 -6.37
C TYR A 432 30.50 11.66 -6.66
N LEU A 433 29.51 12.53 -6.90
CA LEU A 433 29.72 13.96 -7.21
C LEU A 433 29.77 14.85 -5.95
N TYR A 434 29.70 14.23 -4.77
CA TYR A 434 29.76 14.84 -3.45
C TYR A 434 30.59 13.94 -2.52
N ASN A 435 31.01 14.46 -1.37
CA ASN A 435 31.87 13.70 -0.45
C ASN A 435 31.10 12.54 0.19
N VAL A 436 31.61 11.32 0.02
CA VAL A 436 31.04 10.09 0.60
C VAL A 436 32.14 9.35 1.37
N GLU A 437 31.91 9.09 2.65
CA GLU A 437 32.84 8.33 3.49
C GLU A 437 32.72 6.83 3.20
N ARG A 438 33.79 6.20 2.74
CA ARG A 438 33.78 4.75 2.49
C ARG A 438 34.12 3.99 3.77
N LEU A 439 33.16 3.18 4.24
CA LEU A 439 33.31 2.39 5.47
C LEU A 439 33.92 0.99 5.21
N GLY A 440 33.74 0.46 4.00
CA GLY A 440 34.35 -0.81 3.55
C GLY A 440 33.53 -1.49 2.45
N ASP A 441 33.97 -2.65 1.97
CA ASP A 441 33.40 -3.29 0.76
C ASP A 441 32.44 -4.46 1.04
N GLY A 442 32.49 -5.05 2.23
CA GLY A 442 31.88 -6.35 2.52
C GLY A 442 30.74 -6.32 3.53
N PRO A 443 29.86 -7.35 3.54
CA PRO A 443 28.78 -7.50 4.54
C PRO A 443 29.27 -7.55 5.99
N ASN A 444 30.55 -7.85 6.23
CA ASN A 444 31.16 -7.81 7.56
C ASN A 444 31.02 -6.43 8.22
N VAL A 445 31.10 -5.35 7.44
CA VAL A 445 30.93 -3.98 7.98
C VAL A 445 29.50 -3.74 8.44
N LEU A 446 28.50 -4.26 7.71
CA LEU A 446 27.09 -4.22 8.15
C LEU A 446 26.93 -4.97 9.47
N LYS A 447 27.59 -6.11 9.61
CA LYS A 447 27.59 -6.87 10.87
C LYS A 447 28.28 -6.12 12.01
N GLU A 448 29.42 -5.47 11.77
CA GLU A 448 30.10 -4.66 12.79
C GLU A 448 29.24 -3.46 13.23
N ILE A 449 28.50 -2.84 12.32
CA ILE A 449 27.55 -1.76 12.62
C ILE A 449 26.35 -2.30 13.42
N GLU A 450 25.80 -3.44 13.00
CA GLU A 450 24.69 -4.12 13.69
C GLU A 450 25.07 -4.55 15.11
N GLU A 451 26.31 -5.02 15.33
CA GLU A 451 26.85 -5.36 16.65
C GLU A 451 27.19 -4.12 17.48
N GLY A 452 27.38 -2.95 16.85
CA GLY A 452 27.74 -1.69 17.52
C GLY A 452 29.25 -1.46 17.68
N ASN A 453 30.07 -2.27 17.01
CA ASN A 453 31.55 -2.22 17.12
C ASN A 453 32.21 -1.24 16.14
N HIS A 454 31.45 -0.74 15.15
CA HIS A 454 31.98 0.18 14.15
C HIS A 454 31.93 1.65 14.62
N LYS A 455 32.92 2.47 14.22
CA LYS A 455 32.99 3.90 14.60
C LYS A 455 31.78 4.72 14.12
N PHE A 456 31.20 4.30 13.00
CA PHE A 456 30.03 4.95 12.40
C PHE A 456 28.75 4.81 13.25
N CYS A 457 28.71 3.89 14.23
CA CYS A 457 27.58 3.73 15.14
C CYS A 457 27.31 4.96 16.01
N GLU A 458 28.35 5.72 16.37
CA GLU A 458 28.22 6.96 17.15
C GLU A 458 27.49 8.04 16.34
N LEU A 459 27.83 8.17 15.05
CA LEU A 459 27.16 9.09 14.12
C LEU A 459 25.72 8.67 13.85
N LEU A 460 25.47 7.37 13.64
CA LEU A 460 24.12 6.83 13.45
C LEU A 460 23.22 7.06 14.66
N SER A 461 23.76 6.93 15.88
CA SER A 461 22.99 7.15 17.11
C SER A 461 22.73 8.64 17.40
N ALA A 462 23.58 9.53 16.89
CA ALA A 462 23.44 10.99 17.06
C ALA A 462 22.49 11.62 16.02
N ALA A 463 22.23 10.93 14.91
CA ALA A 463 21.35 11.39 13.84
C ALA A 463 19.87 11.42 14.28
N GLN A 464 19.16 12.48 13.92
CA GLN A 464 17.73 12.66 14.15
C GLN A 464 16.89 11.96 13.10
N ASN A 465 17.24 12.09 11.81
CA ASN A 465 16.52 11.49 10.69
C ASN A 465 17.49 10.66 9.82
N PRO A 466 18.10 9.60 10.39
CA PRO A 466 18.99 8.75 9.63
C PRO A 466 18.21 7.94 8.59
N MET A 467 18.82 7.76 7.42
CA MET A 467 18.32 6.90 6.36
C MET A 467 19.40 5.94 5.86
N LEU A 468 18.99 4.81 5.31
CA LEU A 468 19.82 3.91 4.53
C LEU A 468 19.18 3.66 3.17
N ILE A 469 20.01 3.48 2.15
CA ILE A 469 19.60 3.14 0.78
C ILE A 469 20.36 1.88 0.37
N ILE A 470 19.64 0.77 0.20
CA ILE A 470 20.21 -0.47 -0.34
C ILE A 470 20.00 -0.55 -1.85
N GLY A 471 21.08 -0.76 -2.57
CA GLY A 471 21.06 -0.95 -4.02
C GLY A 471 20.66 -2.36 -4.42
N GLN A 472 20.07 -2.47 -5.60
CA GLN A 472 19.61 -3.74 -6.14
C GLN A 472 20.76 -4.76 -6.31
N ASP A 473 21.99 -4.30 -6.61
CA ASP A 473 23.16 -5.18 -6.74
C ASP A 473 23.57 -5.84 -5.42
N ALA A 474 23.22 -5.26 -4.27
CA ALA A 474 23.38 -5.91 -2.97
C ALA A 474 22.47 -7.14 -2.83
N LEU A 475 21.34 -7.13 -3.53
CA LEU A 475 20.22 -8.05 -3.38
C LEU A 475 20.21 -9.18 -4.42
N ILE A 476 21.12 -9.17 -5.39
CA ILE A 476 21.27 -10.23 -6.41
C ILE A 476 22.21 -11.35 -5.93
N ARG A 477 23.00 -11.09 -4.87
CA ARG A 477 23.99 -12.04 -4.34
C ARG A 477 23.35 -13.26 -3.69
N ASP A 478 24.12 -14.34 -3.53
CA ASP A 478 23.66 -15.54 -2.82
C ASP A 478 23.37 -15.28 -1.32
N ASP A 479 24.05 -14.30 -0.72
CA ASP A 479 23.88 -13.87 0.68
C ASP A 479 22.89 -12.70 0.86
N SER A 480 22.15 -12.36 -0.20
CA SER A 480 21.21 -11.21 -0.25
C SER A 480 20.16 -11.20 0.86
N GLU A 481 19.57 -12.34 1.20
CA GLU A 481 18.60 -12.44 2.32
C GLU A 481 19.22 -12.02 3.65
N SER A 482 20.50 -12.37 3.87
CA SER A 482 21.24 -11.97 5.06
C SER A 482 21.60 -10.48 5.04
N VAL A 483 21.98 -9.94 3.88
CA VAL A 483 22.27 -8.51 3.70
C VAL A 483 21.03 -7.68 3.95
N LEU A 484 19.88 -8.06 3.39
CA LEU A 484 18.60 -7.37 3.58
C LEU A 484 18.16 -7.42 5.05
N ALA A 485 18.29 -8.57 5.70
CA ALA A 485 17.99 -8.72 7.12
C ALA A 485 18.91 -7.88 8.01
N LEU A 486 20.23 -7.83 7.73
CA LEU A 486 21.17 -6.97 8.45
C LEU A 486 20.84 -5.49 8.27
N ALA A 487 20.53 -5.04 7.05
CA ALA A 487 20.10 -3.68 6.80
C ALA A 487 18.83 -3.33 7.58
N GLY A 488 17.83 -4.23 7.60
CA GLY A 488 16.61 -4.06 8.38
C GLY A 488 16.88 -3.91 9.88
N LYS A 489 17.76 -4.76 10.43
CA LYS A 489 18.17 -4.67 11.85
C LYS A 489 18.92 -3.38 12.18
N ILE A 490 19.78 -2.90 11.28
CA ILE A 490 20.47 -1.61 11.45
C ILE A 490 19.43 -0.48 11.51
N ALA A 491 18.45 -0.50 10.61
CA ALA A 491 17.37 0.50 10.62
C ALA A 491 16.55 0.47 11.91
N GLU A 492 16.21 -0.71 12.42
CA GLU A 492 15.52 -0.88 13.70
C GLU A 492 16.38 -0.40 14.89
N LYS A 493 17.65 -0.78 14.92
CA LYS A 493 18.58 -0.48 16.03
C LYS A 493 18.86 1.02 16.18
N PHE A 494 19.06 1.73 15.08
CA PHE A 494 19.41 3.15 15.08
C PHE A 494 18.21 4.07 14.85
N ASN A 495 17.00 3.62 15.21
CA ASN A 495 15.79 4.43 15.23
C ASN A 495 15.46 5.11 13.87
N MET A 496 15.81 4.44 12.76
CA MET A 496 15.45 4.88 11.41
C MET A 496 13.99 4.57 11.10
N ILE A 497 13.37 3.64 11.81
CA ILE A 497 11.97 3.25 11.61
C ILE A 497 11.15 3.73 12.81
N ARG A 498 10.28 4.72 12.55
CA ARG A 498 9.38 5.37 13.48
C ARG A 498 8.04 5.61 12.80
N ASP A 499 7.05 6.04 13.57
CA ASP A 499 5.76 6.42 13.01
C ASP A 499 5.86 7.69 12.14
N ASP A 500 6.74 8.64 12.47
CA ASP A 500 6.94 9.89 11.72
C ASP A 500 8.00 9.78 10.60
N TRP A 501 8.91 8.82 10.69
CA TRP A 501 10.05 8.68 9.80
C TRP A 501 10.35 7.21 9.48
N ASN A 502 10.52 6.88 8.20
CA ASN A 502 10.98 5.55 7.80
C ASN A 502 12.18 5.68 6.85
N GLY A 503 13.37 5.58 7.44
CA GLY A 503 14.67 5.70 6.80
C GLY A 503 15.15 4.44 6.08
N PHE A 504 14.40 3.34 6.07
CA PHE A 504 14.79 2.13 5.33
C PHE A 504 14.35 2.25 3.87
N ASN A 505 15.29 2.26 2.91
CA ASN A 505 14.96 2.43 1.50
C ASN A 505 15.64 1.39 0.61
N VAL A 506 14.89 0.83 -0.32
CA VAL A 506 15.43 0.02 -1.42
C VAL A 506 15.37 0.83 -2.72
N LEU A 507 16.50 0.93 -3.41
CA LEU A 507 16.59 1.60 -4.70
C LEU A 507 16.43 0.58 -5.84
N HIS A 508 15.39 0.78 -6.65
CA HIS A 508 15.14 -0.02 -7.86
C HIS A 508 15.76 0.62 -9.10
N LYS A 509 16.13 -0.23 -10.07
CA LYS A 509 16.65 0.19 -11.38
C LYS A 509 15.57 0.22 -12.48
N ALA A 510 14.48 -0.53 -12.30
CA ALA A 510 13.46 -0.77 -13.34
C ALA A 510 12.06 -0.35 -12.91
N ALA A 511 11.32 0.33 -13.81
CA ALA A 511 9.97 0.84 -13.58
C ALA A 511 8.94 -0.26 -13.29
N ALA A 512 9.09 -1.45 -13.87
CA ALA A 512 8.17 -2.56 -13.65
C ALA A 512 8.33 -3.23 -12.27
N ARG A 513 9.43 -3.00 -11.54
CA ARG A 513 9.80 -3.82 -10.37
C ARG A 513 8.78 -3.72 -9.23
N VAL A 514 8.50 -2.51 -8.77
CA VAL A 514 7.62 -2.28 -7.61
C VAL A 514 6.18 -2.67 -7.96
N GLY A 515 5.71 -2.30 -9.15
CA GLY A 515 4.39 -2.71 -9.63
C GLY A 515 4.24 -4.23 -9.71
N GLY A 516 5.25 -4.93 -10.24
CA GLY A 516 5.32 -6.38 -10.29
C GLY A 516 5.31 -7.05 -8.91
N LEU A 517 6.00 -6.48 -7.92
CA LEU A 517 5.99 -6.95 -6.53
C LEU A 517 4.63 -6.70 -5.86
N ASP A 518 4.04 -5.52 -6.06
CA ASP A 518 2.74 -5.12 -5.51
C ASP A 518 1.61 -6.03 -6.01
N ILE A 519 1.61 -6.40 -7.30
CA ILE A 519 0.63 -7.34 -7.87
C ILE A 519 0.98 -8.80 -7.57
N GLY A 520 2.16 -9.09 -7.03
CA GLY A 520 2.66 -10.44 -6.79
C GLY A 520 2.96 -11.24 -8.07
N PHE A 521 3.57 -10.59 -9.07
CA PHE A 521 4.18 -11.24 -10.24
C PHE A 521 5.56 -11.80 -9.87
N VAL A 522 5.54 -12.76 -8.97
CA VAL A 522 6.72 -13.46 -8.43
C VAL A 522 6.39 -14.94 -8.31
N PRO A 523 7.40 -15.82 -8.18
CA PRO A 523 7.16 -17.25 -8.19
C PRO A 523 6.17 -17.65 -7.10
N SER A 524 5.11 -18.37 -7.46
CA SER A 524 4.15 -18.87 -6.47
C SER A 524 4.77 -20.01 -5.64
N LYS A 525 4.09 -20.50 -4.60
CA LYS A 525 4.60 -21.61 -3.79
C LYS A 525 4.95 -22.83 -4.67
N GLY A 526 6.24 -23.21 -4.70
CA GLY A 526 6.77 -24.30 -5.55
C GLY A 526 7.12 -23.88 -7.00
N GLY A 527 6.90 -22.62 -7.37
CA GLY A 527 7.37 -22.01 -8.61
C GLY A 527 8.86 -21.70 -8.56
N LYS A 528 9.47 -21.61 -9.72
CA LYS A 528 10.92 -21.36 -9.89
C LYS A 528 11.19 -19.87 -10.01
N ASP A 529 12.31 -19.39 -9.47
CA ASP A 529 12.78 -18.01 -9.71
C ASP A 529 13.49 -17.86 -11.06
N ILE A 530 13.83 -16.63 -11.46
CA ILE A 530 14.48 -16.36 -12.76
C ILE A 530 15.74 -17.21 -13.00
N ASN A 531 16.60 -17.37 -11.99
CA ASN A 531 17.86 -18.11 -12.13
C ASN A 531 17.59 -19.60 -12.33
N GLN A 532 16.62 -20.15 -11.59
CA GLN A 532 16.15 -21.52 -11.75
C GLN A 532 15.45 -21.71 -13.09
N MET A 533 14.64 -20.75 -13.55
CA MET A 533 13.95 -20.80 -14.83
C MET A 533 14.97 -20.87 -15.99
N LEU A 534 15.96 -19.97 -16.02
CA LEU A 534 16.98 -19.96 -17.07
C LEU A 534 17.80 -21.24 -17.06
N LYS A 535 18.22 -21.73 -15.89
CA LYS A 535 18.98 -22.99 -15.77
C LYS A 535 18.17 -24.20 -16.25
N GLN A 536 16.86 -24.21 -16.02
CA GLN A 536 15.99 -25.31 -16.42
C GLN A 536 15.51 -25.22 -17.86
N ALA A 537 15.48 -24.03 -18.45
CA ALA A 537 15.32 -23.83 -19.88
C ALA A 537 16.52 -24.42 -20.64
N GLU A 538 17.74 -24.19 -20.13
CA GLU A 538 18.97 -24.76 -20.67
C GLU A 538 19.00 -26.30 -20.57
N SER A 539 18.52 -26.88 -19.45
CA SER A 539 18.44 -28.35 -19.29
C SER A 539 17.26 -29.00 -20.02
N GLY A 540 16.35 -28.22 -20.63
CA GLY A 540 15.14 -28.70 -21.31
C GLY A 540 14.00 -29.14 -20.36
N GLU A 541 14.10 -28.82 -19.07
CA GLU A 541 13.02 -29.02 -18.10
C GLU A 541 11.88 -28.02 -18.27
N ILE A 542 12.21 -26.77 -18.65
CA ILE A 542 11.26 -25.77 -19.12
C ILE A 542 11.24 -25.79 -20.64
N GLU A 543 10.05 -25.96 -21.21
CA GLU A 543 9.86 -26.12 -22.66
C GLU A 543 9.31 -24.86 -23.34
N VAL A 544 8.64 -23.99 -22.57
CA VAL A 544 8.03 -22.75 -23.08
C VAL A 544 8.31 -21.61 -22.11
N VAL A 545 8.81 -20.49 -22.65
CA VAL A 545 9.04 -19.25 -21.91
C VAL A 545 8.30 -18.10 -22.60
N TYR A 546 7.48 -17.39 -21.84
CA TYR A 546 6.80 -16.16 -22.26
C TYR A 546 7.59 -14.95 -21.77
N LEU A 547 8.13 -14.15 -22.67
CA LEU A 547 8.85 -12.92 -22.37
C LEU A 547 7.94 -11.72 -22.63
N LEU A 548 7.50 -11.04 -21.57
CA LEU A 548 6.76 -9.79 -21.66
C LEU A 548 7.75 -8.62 -21.61
N GLY A 549 8.34 -8.27 -22.75
CA GLY A 549 9.31 -7.18 -22.90
C GLY A 549 10.63 -7.43 -22.16
N ALA A 550 10.95 -8.69 -21.89
CA ALA A 550 12.14 -9.08 -21.14
C ALA A 550 13.35 -9.25 -22.08
N ASP A 551 14.26 -8.28 -22.05
CA ASP A 551 15.48 -8.23 -22.87
C ASP A 551 16.77 -8.27 -22.03
N GLU A 552 16.70 -8.02 -20.72
CA GLU A 552 17.86 -7.93 -19.80
C GLU A 552 18.10 -9.25 -19.07
N ILE A 553 17.99 -10.35 -19.80
CA ILE A 553 18.26 -11.72 -19.33
C ILE A 553 19.33 -12.39 -20.20
N ASP A 554 19.93 -13.45 -19.67
CA ASP A 554 20.88 -14.28 -20.40
C ASP A 554 20.16 -15.16 -21.44
N ILE A 555 19.93 -14.60 -22.63
CA ILE A 555 19.20 -15.23 -23.72
C ILE A 555 19.84 -16.52 -24.25
N SER A 556 21.14 -16.74 -24.03
CA SER A 556 21.85 -17.94 -24.49
C SER A 556 21.29 -19.23 -23.86
N LYS A 557 20.72 -19.12 -22.66
CA LYS A 557 20.09 -20.23 -21.94
C LYS A 557 18.72 -20.61 -22.47
N LEU A 558 18.16 -19.83 -23.38
CA LEU A 558 16.81 -20.04 -23.94
C LEU A 558 16.84 -20.65 -25.36
N GLU A 559 18.00 -20.89 -25.95
CA GLU A 559 18.13 -21.35 -27.35
C GLU A 559 17.39 -22.66 -27.67
N SER A 560 17.29 -23.57 -26.69
CA SER A 560 16.60 -24.86 -26.81
C SER A 560 15.11 -24.81 -26.44
N THR A 561 14.60 -23.65 -26.05
CA THR A 561 13.26 -23.47 -25.49
C THR A 561 12.34 -22.79 -26.49
N PHE A 562 11.04 -23.09 -26.45
CA PHE A 562 10.09 -22.35 -27.27
C PHE A 562 9.79 -20.99 -26.65
N VAL A 563 10.16 -19.90 -27.33
CA VAL A 563 10.08 -18.54 -26.78
C VAL A 563 8.96 -17.75 -27.45
N ILE A 564 8.04 -17.22 -26.63
CA ILE A 564 7.04 -16.25 -27.04
C ILE A 564 7.49 -14.89 -26.53
N TYR A 565 7.86 -13.99 -27.42
CA TYR A 565 8.25 -12.62 -27.05
C TYR A 565 7.11 -11.66 -27.36
N GLN A 566 6.57 -11.03 -26.33
CA GLN A 566 5.66 -9.90 -26.46
C GLN A 566 6.41 -8.63 -26.07
N GLY A 567 6.64 -7.73 -27.02
CA GLY A 567 7.37 -6.48 -26.75
C GLY A 567 7.27 -5.51 -27.91
N HIS A 568 7.87 -4.33 -27.76
CA HIS A 568 7.73 -3.24 -28.72
C HIS A 568 9.00 -2.97 -29.55
N HIS A 569 10.17 -3.51 -29.13
CA HIS A 569 11.43 -3.44 -29.88
C HIS A 569 11.95 -4.84 -30.21
N GLY A 570 12.63 -4.96 -31.35
CA GLY A 570 13.38 -6.15 -31.73
C GLY A 570 14.84 -6.06 -31.27
N ASP A 571 15.13 -6.44 -30.03
CA ASP A 571 16.50 -6.60 -29.52
C ASP A 571 16.75 -8.07 -29.11
N ARG A 572 17.30 -8.34 -27.92
CA ARG A 572 17.80 -9.66 -27.52
C ARG A 572 16.69 -10.71 -27.42
N GLY A 573 15.60 -10.42 -26.73
CA GLY A 573 14.49 -11.36 -26.51
C GLY A 573 13.74 -11.70 -27.79
N ALA A 574 13.58 -10.70 -28.68
CA ALA A 574 12.96 -10.90 -29.99
C ALA A 574 13.82 -11.77 -30.93
N HIS A 575 15.16 -11.68 -30.86
CA HIS A 575 16.05 -12.44 -31.73
C HIS A 575 15.93 -13.96 -31.58
N ILE A 576 15.71 -14.44 -30.36
CA ILE A 576 15.59 -15.88 -30.07
C ILE A 576 14.16 -16.40 -30.22
N ALA A 577 13.16 -15.50 -30.29
CA ALA A 577 11.75 -15.83 -30.25
C ALA A 577 11.32 -16.77 -31.38
N ASP A 578 10.40 -17.69 -31.07
CA ASP A 578 9.67 -18.50 -32.05
C ASP A 578 8.38 -17.81 -32.49
N VAL A 579 7.79 -17.00 -31.60
CA VAL A 579 6.63 -16.16 -31.87
C VAL A 579 6.88 -14.77 -31.30
N ILE A 580 6.68 -13.74 -32.11
CA ILE A 580 6.72 -12.34 -31.70
C ILE A 580 5.32 -11.75 -31.75
N LEU A 581 4.91 -11.13 -30.65
CA LEU A 581 3.65 -10.41 -30.51
C LEU A 581 3.96 -8.91 -30.29
N PRO A 582 3.73 -8.04 -31.29
CA PRO A 582 4.11 -6.63 -31.22
C PRO A 582 3.23 -5.85 -30.24
N GLY A 583 3.85 -5.38 -29.16
CA GLY A 583 3.25 -4.57 -28.10
C GLY A 583 3.42 -3.06 -28.29
N ALA A 584 2.74 -2.29 -27.45
CA ALA A 584 2.81 -0.82 -27.43
C ALA A 584 3.94 -0.33 -26.50
N ALA A 585 4.66 0.71 -26.92
CA ALA A 585 5.63 1.40 -26.06
C ALA A 585 4.91 2.26 -25.00
N TYR A 586 5.64 2.75 -24.00
CA TYR A 586 5.06 3.51 -22.89
C TYR A 586 4.35 4.82 -23.30
N THR A 587 4.76 5.44 -24.42
CA THR A 587 4.09 6.63 -25.00
C THR A 587 2.85 6.29 -25.81
N GLU A 588 2.54 5.01 -25.99
CA GLU A 588 1.55 4.48 -26.92
C GLU A 588 0.39 3.73 -26.23
N LYS A 589 0.30 3.83 -24.90
CA LYS A 589 -0.72 3.14 -24.12
C LYS A 589 -1.07 3.90 -22.84
N TYR A 590 -2.28 3.65 -22.35
CA TYR A 590 -2.67 4.01 -20.99
C TYR A 590 -2.26 2.89 -20.03
N ALA A 591 -1.15 3.06 -19.33
CA ALA A 591 -0.55 2.04 -18.47
C ALA A 591 -0.30 2.57 -17.06
N THR A 592 -0.37 1.67 -16.08
CA THR A 592 -0.07 1.96 -14.67
C THR A 592 1.34 1.45 -14.34
N TYR A 593 2.17 2.33 -13.79
CA TYR A 593 3.50 2.04 -13.27
C TYR A 593 3.56 2.41 -11.79
N VAL A 594 4.47 1.77 -11.04
CA VAL A 594 4.70 2.09 -9.64
C VAL A 594 6.18 2.37 -9.47
N ASN A 595 6.52 3.58 -9.05
CA ASN A 595 7.90 4.01 -8.91
C ASN A 595 8.55 3.44 -7.61
N THR A 596 9.83 3.75 -7.41
CA THR A 596 10.64 3.20 -6.31
C THR A 596 10.13 3.58 -4.92
N GLU A 597 9.46 4.73 -4.74
CA GLU A 597 8.84 5.14 -3.47
C GLU A 597 7.44 4.53 -3.25
N GLY A 598 6.95 3.77 -4.22
CA GLY A 598 5.63 3.13 -4.15
C GLY A 598 4.48 4.03 -4.61
N ARG A 599 4.77 5.15 -5.29
CA ARG A 599 3.75 6.00 -5.92
C ARG A 599 3.25 5.35 -7.19
N VAL A 600 1.93 5.23 -7.32
CA VAL A 600 1.28 4.71 -8.52
C VAL A 600 1.07 5.84 -9.52
N GLN A 601 1.66 5.75 -10.70
CA GLN A 601 1.56 6.77 -11.74
C GLN A 601 0.98 6.16 -13.03
N ARG A 602 0.36 6.99 -13.88
CA ARG A 602 -0.30 6.53 -15.11
C ARG A 602 0.24 7.25 -16.33
N THR A 603 0.54 6.49 -17.37
CA THR A 603 0.88 7.05 -18.68
C THR A 603 -0.37 7.47 -19.44
N ASN A 604 -0.21 8.41 -20.36
CA ASN A 604 -1.23 8.85 -21.28
C ASN A 604 -0.77 8.56 -22.70
N LEU A 605 -1.73 8.28 -23.58
CA LEU A 605 -1.49 7.99 -24.99
C LEU A 605 -1.06 9.27 -25.73
N ALA A 606 0.19 9.35 -26.17
CA ALA A 606 0.71 10.44 -26.98
C ALA A 606 0.61 10.15 -28.48
N VAL A 607 1.06 8.97 -28.91
CA VAL A 607 1.00 8.48 -30.30
C VAL A 607 0.45 7.07 -30.33
N PHE A 608 -0.06 6.61 -31.48
CA PHE A 608 -0.55 5.22 -31.59
C PHE A 608 0.58 4.23 -31.89
N PRO A 609 0.45 2.96 -31.47
CA PRO A 609 1.42 1.92 -31.82
C PRO A 609 1.61 1.78 -33.35
N PRO A 610 2.83 1.46 -33.83
CA PRO A 610 3.10 1.34 -35.26
C PRO A 610 2.50 0.06 -35.86
N GLY A 611 2.04 0.15 -37.10
CA GLY A 611 1.55 -1.00 -37.87
C GLY A 611 0.33 -1.66 -37.25
N GLU A 612 0.44 -2.95 -36.98
CA GLU A 612 -0.56 -3.81 -36.34
C GLU A 612 -0.30 -4.05 -34.85
N ALA A 613 0.67 -3.35 -34.23
CA ALA A 613 0.94 -3.45 -32.81
C ALA A 613 -0.28 -3.10 -31.95
N LYS A 614 -0.40 -3.72 -30.77
CA LYS A 614 -1.56 -3.55 -29.87
C LYS A 614 -1.10 -3.25 -28.45
N GLU A 615 -1.99 -2.67 -27.64
CA GLU A 615 -1.74 -2.55 -26.20
C GLU A 615 -1.51 -3.93 -25.56
N ASP A 616 -0.57 -3.99 -24.63
CA ASP A 616 -0.03 -5.25 -24.13
C ASP A 616 -1.06 -6.13 -23.42
N TRP A 617 -1.92 -5.53 -22.59
CA TRP A 617 -2.98 -6.26 -21.89
C TRP A 617 -4.00 -6.86 -22.88
N LEU A 618 -4.25 -6.19 -24.01
CA LEU A 618 -5.19 -6.66 -25.04
C LEU A 618 -4.63 -7.89 -25.78
N ILE A 619 -3.32 -7.94 -26.01
CA ILE A 619 -2.64 -9.10 -26.58
C ILE A 619 -2.85 -10.33 -25.68
N ILE A 620 -2.63 -10.16 -24.38
CA ILE A 620 -2.76 -11.25 -23.40
C ILE A 620 -4.23 -11.67 -23.25
N LYS A 621 -5.16 -10.71 -23.23
CA LYS A 621 -6.60 -10.98 -23.27
C LYS A 621 -6.97 -11.81 -24.48
N ASN A 622 -6.53 -11.43 -25.69
CA ASN A 622 -6.83 -12.19 -26.90
C ASN A 622 -6.21 -13.59 -26.86
N LEU A 623 -4.96 -13.71 -26.41
CA LEU A 623 -4.30 -15.01 -26.21
C LEU A 623 -5.10 -15.92 -25.26
N SER A 624 -5.68 -15.37 -24.19
CA SER A 624 -6.50 -16.14 -23.25
C SER A 624 -7.73 -16.78 -23.92
N GLN A 625 -8.34 -16.09 -24.89
CA GLN A 625 -9.47 -16.63 -25.67
C GLN A 625 -9.05 -17.83 -26.52
N TYR A 626 -7.90 -17.73 -27.19
CA TYR A 626 -7.32 -18.86 -27.94
C TYR A 626 -6.91 -20.02 -27.02
N LEU A 627 -6.53 -19.73 -25.78
CA LEU A 627 -6.30 -20.74 -24.74
C LEU A 627 -7.59 -21.40 -24.23
N GLY A 628 -8.77 -20.84 -24.53
CA GLY A 628 -10.04 -21.28 -23.95
C GLY A 628 -10.21 -20.88 -22.49
N LEU A 629 -9.44 -19.87 -22.04
CA LEU A 629 -9.49 -19.32 -20.70
C LEU A 629 -10.38 -18.07 -20.71
N SER A 630 -11.44 -18.07 -19.92
CA SER A 630 -12.27 -16.87 -19.76
C SER A 630 -11.64 -15.93 -18.73
N LEU A 631 -11.18 -14.76 -19.18
CA LEU A 631 -10.84 -13.61 -18.34
C LEU A 631 -12.01 -12.61 -18.40
N LEU A 632 -12.51 -12.20 -17.25
CA LEU A 632 -13.70 -11.35 -17.13
C LEU A 632 -13.34 -9.85 -17.23
N TYR A 633 -12.65 -9.47 -18.32
CA TYR A 633 -12.26 -8.07 -18.58
C TYR A 633 -12.71 -7.65 -19.96
N ASP A 634 -13.64 -6.70 -20.05
CA ASP A 634 -14.12 -6.20 -21.34
C ASP A 634 -13.28 -5.00 -21.81
N ASN A 635 -12.86 -4.17 -20.87
CA ASN A 635 -12.11 -2.93 -21.12
C ASN A 635 -11.00 -2.72 -20.07
N LEU A 636 -10.16 -1.69 -20.27
CA LEU A 636 -9.06 -1.33 -19.37
C LEU A 636 -9.55 -0.94 -17.96
N PHE A 637 -10.75 -0.36 -17.84
CA PHE A 637 -11.33 0.01 -16.54
C PHE A 637 -11.61 -1.22 -15.68
N ASP A 638 -12.07 -2.33 -16.26
CA ASP A 638 -12.27 -3.58 -15.53
C ASP A 638 -10.95 -4.15 -14.99
N VAL A 639 -9.87 -4.05 -15.78
CA VAL A 639 -8.52 -4.46 -15.35
C VAL A 639 -8.03 -3.60 -14.19
N ARG A 640 -8.24 -2.28 -14.26
CA ARG A 640 -7.88 -1.36 -13.17
C ARG A 640 -8.74 -1.58 -11.92
N LYS A 641 -10.03 -1.87 -12.07
CA LYS A 641 -10.88 -2.26 -10.95
C LYS A 641 -10.32 -3.49 -10.24
N LYS A 642 -9.76 -4.46 -10.99
CA LYS A 642 -9.05 -5.59 -10.38
C LYS A 642 -7.78 -5.15 -9.64
N LEU A 643 -6.96 -4.27 -10.20
CA LEU A 643 -5.80 -3.70 -9.50
C LEU A 643 -6.20 -3.04 -8.16
N TYR A 644 -7.35 -2.35 -8.10
CA TYR A 644 -7.85 -1.71 -6.88
C TYR A 644 -8.20 -2.72 -5.76
N THR A 645 -8.49 -3.97 -6.13
CA THR A 645 -8.73 -5.06 -5.15
C THR A 645 -7.44 -5.64 -4.57
N ILE A 646 -6.29 -5.41 -5.22
CA ILE A 646 -4.99 -5.93 -4.77
C ILE A 646 -4.45 -5.08 -3.62
N GLY A 647 -4.58 -3.76 -3.70
CA GLY A 647 -4.12 -2.87 -2.65
C GLY A 647 -4.63 -1.43 -2.80
N PRO A 648 -4.73 -0.68 -1.68
CA PRO A 648 -5.26 0.68 -1.67
C PRO A 648 -4.43 1.65 -2.54
N GLN A 649 -3.13 1.39 -2.72
CA GLN A 649 -2.24 2.24 -3.52
C GLN A 649 -2.67 2.38 -4.99
N PHE A 650 -3.41 1.40 -5.54
CA PHE A 650 -3.81 1.45 -6.95
C PHE A 650 -5.05 2.34 -7.17
N ARG A 651 -5.79 2.71 -6.11
CA ARG A 651 -7.02 3.49 -6.20
C ARG A 651 -6.74 4.93 -6.61
N ASP A 652 -5.86 5.59 -5.85
CA ASP A 652 -5.49 6.98 -6.03
C ASP A 652 -4.14 7.06 -6.73
N ALA A 653 -4.16 7.48 -8.01
CA ALA A 653 -2.94 7.75 -8.73
C ALA A 653 -2.24 8.99 -8.16
N ASP A 654 -0.92 8.99 -8.26
CA ASP A 654 -0.02 10.06 -7.82
C ASP A 654 0.01 10.29 -6.30
N GLN A 655 -0.35 9.29 -5.47
CA GLN A 655 -0.19 9.34 -4.02
C GLN A 655 0.75 8.24 -3.50
N VAL A 656 1.50 8.55 -2.43
CA VAL A 656 2.33 7.56 -1.71
C VAL A 656 1.59 7.07 -0.48
N VAL A 657 1.35 5.76 -0.42
CA VAL A 657 0.76 5.10 0.75
C VAL A 657 1.86 4.82 1.77
N LYS A 658 1.62 5.19 3.04
CA LYS A 658 2.52 4.86 4.14
C LYS A 658 2.59 3.36 4.37
N ASN A 659 3.78 2.79 4.23
CA ASN A 659 3.98 1.34 4.35
C ASN A 659 4.24 0.94 5.81
N LYS A 660 3.50 -0.05 6.30
CA LYS A 660 3.74 -0.62 7.63
C LYS A 660 5.03 -1.44 7.62
N TRP A 661 5.94 -1.14 8.55
CA TRP A 661 7.14 -1.96 8.74
C TRP A 661 6.78 -3.31 9.35
N VAL A 662 7.24 -4.39 8.71
CA VAL A 662 7.19 -5.75 9.24
C VAL A 662 8.64 -6.23 9.37
N PRO A 663 9.10 -6.59 10.58
CA PRO A 663 10.47 -7.05 10.80
C PRO A 663 10.83 -8.20 9.85
N ILE A 664 12.02 -8.11 9.27
CA ILE A 664 12.53 -9.12 8.35
C ILE A 664 13.14 -10.24 9.18
N THR A 665 12.33 -11.26 9.52
CA THR A 665 12.75 -12.40 10.33
C THR A 665 12.63 -13.72 9.56
N CYS A 666 13.71 -14.51 9.54
CA CYS A 666 13.65 -15.93 9.15
C CYS A 666 13.02 -16.74 10.30
N ASP A 667 11.72 -17.05 10.23
CA ASP A 667 10.94 -17.46 11.42
C ASP A 667 10.33 -18.88 11.45
N GLU A 668 10.73 -19.81 10.60
CA GLU A 668 10.24 -21.20 10.75
C GLU A 668 11.10 -22.07 11.69
N ILE A 669 12.36 -21.69 11.94
CA ILE A 669 13.29 -22.46 12.81
C ILE A 669 13.28 -21.97 14.27
N LYS A 670 12.86 -20.71 14.52
CA LYS A 670 12.96 -20.11 15.86
C LYS A 670 11.92 -20.66 16.85
N LEU A 671 10.71 -20.96 16.41
CA LEU A 671 9.61 -21.38 17.28
C LEU A 671 9.91 -22.72 17.98
N ILE A 672 10.42 -23.70 17.24
CA ILE A 672 10.79 -25.02 17.76
C ILE A 672 11.95 -24.91 18.76
N ALA A 673 12.97 -24.12 18.41
CA ALA A 673 14.15 -23.91 19.25
C ALA A 673 13.80 -23.28 20.61
N TYR A 674 12.88 -22.31 20.63
CA TYR A 674 12.41 -21.67 21.87
C TYR A 674 11.43 -22.53 22.67
N LEU A 675 10.62 -23.38 22.03
CA LEU A 675 9.76 -24.34 22.72
C LEU A 675 10.58 -25.38 23.49
N VAL A 676 11.65 -25.92 22.88
CA VAL A 676 12.59 -26.84 23.55
C VAL A 676 13.29 -26.17 24.73
N TYR A 677 13.66 -24.90 24.59
CA TYR A 677 14.23 -24.12 25.69
C TYR A 677 13.25 -23.93 26.85
N PHE A 678 12.00 -23.61 26.53
CA PHE A 678 10.93 -23.42 27.51
C PHE A 678 10.64 -24.72 28.27
N GLU A 679 10.51 -25.84 27.57
CA GLU A 679 10.34 -27.18 28.15
C GLU A 679 11.45 -27.50 29.16
N ARG A 680 12.72 -27.33 28.76
CA ARG A 680 13.89 -27.57 29.64
C ARG A 680 13.87 -26.68 30.89
N LYS A 681 13.41 -25.43 30.77
CA LYS A 681 13.28 -24.52 31.92
C LYS A 681 12.15 -24.92 32.86
N VAL A 682 11.00 -25.35 32.33
CA VAL A 682 9.87 -25.82 33.14
C VAL A 682 10.25 -27.09 33.89
N ILE A 683 10.88 -28.07 33.23
CA ILE A 683 11.35 -29.31 33.87
C ILE A 683 12.43 -29.00 34.91
N GLY A 684 13.38 -28.13 34.60
CA GLY A 684 14.41 -27.68 35.56
C GLY A 684 13.82 -27.03 36.80
N ALA A 685 12.80 -26.18 36.64
CA ALA A 685 12.08 -25.57 37.76
C ALA A 685 11.32 -26.62 38.60
N ILE A 686 10.63 -27.57 37.98
CA ILE A 686 9.91 -28.66 38.66
C ILE A 686 10.87 -29.54 39.47
N GLN A 687 12.07 -29.81 38.94
CA GLN A 687 13.09 -30.64 39.59
C GLN A 687 14.00 -29.84 40.55
N LEU A 688 13.73 -28.55 40.79
CA LEU A 688 14.60 -27.64 41.55
C LEU A 688 16.07 -27.63 41.07
N ARG A 689 16.29 -27.91 39.77
CA ARG A 689 17.61 -27.83 39.13
C ARG A 689 17.80 -26.42 38.59
N HIS A 690 18.78 -25.70 39.11
CA HIS A 690 19.24 -24.45 38.49
C HIS A 690 19.91 -24.78 37.14
N GLY A 691 19.21 -24.51 36.04
CA GLY A 691 19.75 -24.60 34.68
C GLY A 691 20.93 -23.63 34.46
N PRO A 692 21.67 -23.77 33.34
CA PRO A 692 22.93 -23.07 33.13
C PRO A 692 22.78 -21.55 33.28
N SER A 693 23.35 -21.03 34.36
CA SER A 693 23.30 -19.61 34.77
C SER A 693 24.41 -18.76 34.13
N VAL A 694 25.18 -19.33 33.20
CA VAL A 694 26.48 -18.78 32.75
C VAL A 694 26.52 -18.44 31.25
N VAL A 695 25.42 -18.57 30.52
CA VAL A 695 25.29 -18.14 29.11
C VAL A 695 24.43 -16.89 29.03
N GLY A 696 24.82 -15.92 28.18
CA GLY A 696 24.29 -14.54 28.10
C GLY A 696 22.76 -14.39 27.96
N PRO A 697 22.25 -13.16 27.79
CA PRO A 697 21.07 -12.62 28.49
C PRO A 697 19.88 -13.61 28.55
N PHE A 698 19.90 -14.48 29.57
CA PHE A 698 18.90 -15.51 29.86
C PHE A 698 18.92 -16.82 29.04
N GLY A 699 20.01 -17.24 28.39
CA GLY A 699 20.11 -18.56 27.73
C GLY A 699 19.34 -18.71 26.41
N LEU A 700 18.75 -17.62 25.90
CA LEU A 700 17.93 -17.59 24.67
C LEU A 700 18.69 -18.02 23.40
N LEU A 701 20.01 -17.86 23.36
CA LEU A 701 20.83 -18.27 22.23
C LEU A 701 21.28 -19.74 22.30
N GLN A 702 21.05 -20.42 23.43
CA GLN A 702 21.50 -21.79 23.64
C GLN A 702 20.92 -22.80 22.63
N PRO A 703 19.62 -22.75 22.28
CA PRO A 703 19.07 -23.67 21.27
C PRO A 703 19.71 -23.54 19.89
N PHE A 704 20.07 -22.30 19.49
CA PHE A 704 20.78 -22.06 18.24
C PHE A 704 22.22 -22.55 18.30
N ALA A 705 22.91 -22.36 19.43
CA ALA A 705 24.24 -22.90 19.65
C ALA A 705 24.23 -24.44 19.63
N ASP A 706 23.22 -25.07 20.24
CA ASP A 706 23.03 -26.53 20.24
C ASP A 706 22.76 -27.05 18.81
N ALA A 707 21.91 -26.38 18.03
CA ALA A 707 21.63 -26.72 16.64
C ALA A 707 22.89 -26.61 15.76
N ILE A 708 23.61 -25.49 15.83
CA ILE A 708 24.88 -25.28 15.12
C ILE A 708 25.90 -26.35 15.53
N LYS A 709 26.00 -26.65 16.82
CA LYS A 709 26.89 -27.70 17.35
C LYS A 709 26.54 -29.07 16.78
N LEU A 710 25.27 -29.43 16.70
CA LEU A 710 24.85 -30.74 16.17
C LEU A 710 25.07 -30.87 14.66
N ILE A 711 24.96 -29.77 13.90
CA ILE A 711 25.23 -29.73 12.45
C ILE A 711 26.74 -29.80 12.16
N ILE A 712 27.57 -29.07 12.92
CA ILE A 712 29.03 -29.01 12.72
C ILE A 712 29.73 -30.26 13.24
N LYS A 713 29.15 -30.94 14.24
CA LYS A 713 29.76 -32.13 14.84
C LYS A 713 29.83 -33.26 13.81
N GLU A 714 30.98 -33.92 13.73
CA GLU A 714 31.17 -35.05 12.82
C GLU A 714 30.28 -36.25 13.21
N PRO A 715 29.65 -36.94 12.23
CA PRO A 715 28.92 -38.17 12.48
C PRO A 715 29.90 -39.31 12.76
N ILE A 716 29.88 -39.82 13.99
CA ILE A 716 30.66 -40.99 14.39
C ILE A 716 29.83 -42.24 14.12
N ILE A 717 30.34 -43.11 13.24
CA ILE A 717 29.75 -44.42 12.94
C ILE A 717 30.62 -45.50 13.60
N PRO A 718 30.09 -46.33 14.50
CA PRO A 718 30.86 -47.40 15.11
C PRO A 718 31.43 -48.37 14.06
N PHE A 719 32.70 -48.78 14.20
CA PHE A 719 33.37 -49.66 13.22
C PHE A 719 32.64 -50.99 12.98
N ARG A 720 31.89 -51.47 13.98
CA ARG A 720 31.12 -52.72 13.94
C ARG A 720 29.66 -52.52 13.52
N ALA A 721 29.22 -51.29 13.28
CA ALA A 721 27.85 -50.98 12.88
C ALA A 721 27.62 -51.28 11.39
N ASN A 722 26.38 -51.63 11.04
CA ASN A 722 25.96 -51.69 9.64
C ASN A 722 25.69 -50.27 9.13
N THR A 723 26.61 -49.70 8.37
CA THR A 723 26.59 -48.29 7.93
C THR A 723 25.29 -47.87 7.25
N ILE A 724 24.72 -48.72 6.40
CA ILE A 724 23.50 -48.39 5.65
C ILE A 724 22.31 -48.27 6.59
N LEU A 725 22.12 -49.30 7.44
CA LEU A 725 21.00 -49.33 8.39
C LEU A 725 21.15 -48.29 9.50
N PHE A 726 22.39 -48.01 9.90
CA PHE A 726 22.70 -47.00 10.91
C PHE A 726 22.32 -45.60 10.42
N ILE A 727 22.62 -45.24 9.17
CA ILE A 727 22.21 -43.94 8.61
C ILE A 727 20.69 -43.88 8.36
N MET A 728 20.09 -44.99 7.91
CA MET A 728 18.66 -45.03 7.57
C MET A 728 17.73 -44.94 8.78
N ALA A 729 18.10 -45.52 9.92
CA ALA A 729 17.25 -45.57 11.11
C ALA A 729 16.67 -44.20 11.53
N PRO A 730 17.47 -43.13 11.74
CA PRO A 730 16.93 -41.82 12.08
C PRO A 730 16.12 -41.16 10.97
N MET A 731 16.49 -41.39 9.71
CA MET A 731 15.72 -40.87 8.56
C MET A 731 14.34 -41.50 8.50
N LEU A 732 14.26 -42.82 8.75
CA LEU A 732 13.00 -43.56 8.76
C LEU A 732 12.06 -43.04 9.86
N THR A 733 12.56 -42.87 11.09
CA THR A 733 11.77 -42.32 12.21
C THR A 733 11.23 -40.92 11.90
N PHE A 734 12.07 -40.04 11.35
CA PHE A 734 11.65 -38.68 11.03
C PHE A 734 10.67 -38.61 9.85
N ILE A 735 10.92 -39.35 8.77
CA ILE A 735 10.05 -39.34 7.58
C ILE A 735 8.66 -39.90 7.91
N LEU A 736 8.57 -40.97 8.69
CA LEU A 736 7.28 -41.55 9.09
C LEU A 736 6.46 -40.56 9.92
N ALA A 737 7.10 -39.81 10.83
CA ALA A 737 6.43 -38.76 11.59
C ALA A 737 5.82 -37.66 10.68
N LEU A 738 6.54 -37.26 9.62
CA LEU A 738 6.06 -36.25 8.67
C LEU A 738 4.95 -36.78 7.75
N ILE A 739 5.02 -38.04 7.32
CA ILE A 739 4.03 -38.66 6.43
C ILE A 739 2.64 -38.72 7.10
N SER A 740 2.59 -38.90 8.42
CA SER A 740 1.35 -38.89 9.20
C SER A 740 0.60 -37.56 9.15
N TRP A 741 1.29 -36.44 8.94
CA TRP A 741 0.67 -35.11 8.86
C TRP A 741 -0.20 -34.90 7.61
N ALA A 742 -0.03 -35.72 6.57
CA ALA A 742 -0.76 -35.57 5.32
C ALA A 742 -2.29 -35.62 5.48
N VAL A 743 -2.78 -36.31 6.51
CA VAL A 743 -4.22 -36.53 6.74
C VAL A 743 -4.79 -35.69 7.88
N ILE A 744 -3.96 -34.91 8.58
CA ILE A 744 -4.42 -34.06 9.68
C ILE A 744 -5.04 -32.78 9.11
N PRO A 745 -6.31 -32.48 9.39
CA PRO A 745 -6.94 -31.25 8.93
C PRO A 745 -6.62 -30.06 9.85
N PHE A 746 -6.37 -28.89 9.24
CA PHE A 746 -5.95 -27.67 9.94
C PHE A 746 -7.04 -26.58 9.98
N GLY A 747 -8.20 -26.83 9.37
CA GLY A 747 -9.32 -25.90 9.31
C GLY A 747 -10.35 -26.32 8.26
N ALA A 748 -11.35 -25.49 7.98
CA ALA A 748 -12.33 -25.72 6.93
C ALA A 748 -12.77 -24.42 6.24
N GLU A 749 -13.26 -24.55 5.01
CA GLU A 749 -13.89 -23.48 4.23
C GLU A 749 -15.37 -23.84 4.03
N ILE A 750 -16.27 -22.88 4.28
CA ILE A 750 -17.72 -23.09 4.17
C ILE A 750 -18.18 -22.47 2.86
N ILE A 751 -18.61 -23.30 1.92
CA ILE A 751 -19.16 -22.86 0.64
C ILE A 751 -20.65 -23.15 0.64
N THR A 752 -21.47 -22.15 0.33
CA THR A 752 -22.92 -22.32 0.18
C THR A 752 -23.24 -22.63 -1.28
N GLU A 753 -23.49 -23.90 -1.59
CA GLU A 753 -24.03 -24.31 -2.90
C GLU A 753 -25.50 -24.71 -2.72
N ASN A 754 -26.39 -24.13 -3.54
CA ASN A 754 -27.83 -24.45 -3.56
C ASN A 754 -28.55 -24.39 -2.19
N GLY A 755 -28.13 -23.47 -1.31
CA GLY A 755 -28.73 -23.30 0.02
C GLY A 755 -28.33 -24.36 1.05
N GLN A 756 -27.39 -25.25 0.72
CA GLN A 756 -26.75 -26.17 1.67
C GLN A 756 -25.32 -25.71 1.95
N GLN A 757 -24.94 -25.67 3.23
CA GLN A 757 -23.56 -25.38 3.63
C GLN A 757 -22.71 -26.63 3.43
N VAL A 758 -21.75 -26.56 2.50
CA VAL A 758 -20.76 -27.61 2.27
C VAL A 758 -19.46 -27.19 2.97
N ILE A 759 -19.02 -28.01 3.94
CA ILE A 759 -17.78 -27.78 4.69
C ILE A 759 -16.65 -28.52 3.98
N ILE A 760 -15.69 -27.78 3.40
CA ILE A 760 -14.50 -28.34 2.75
C ILE A 760 -13.31 -28.25 3.72
N PRO A 761 -12.81 -29.38 4.24
CA PRO A 761 -11.69 -29.36 5.18
C PRO A 761 -10.36 -29.03 4.48
N LYS A 762 -9.57 -28.17 5.11
CA LYS A 762 -8.19 -27.82 4.71
C LYS A 762 -7.24 -28.91 5.21
N VAL A 763 -6.97 -29.89 4.35
CA VAL A 763 -6.08 -31.04 4.59
C VAL A 763 -5.28 -31.35 3.33
N ILE A 764 -4.04 -31.85 3.45
CA ILE A 764 -3.19 -32.17 2.29
C ILE A 764 -3.78 -33.33 1.49
N ALA A 765 -4.23 -34.38 2.18
CA ALA A 765 -4.92 -35.53 1.61
C ALA A 765 -6.15 -35.86 2.47
N ASN A 766 -7.34 -35.60 1.93
CA ASN A 766 -8.60 -35.98 2.57
C ASN A 766 -8.91 -37.46 2.26
N ILE A 767 -8.60 -38.37 3.17
CA ILE A 767 -8.76 -39.81 2.97
C ILE A 767 -9.87 -40.35 3.90
N ASN A 768 -10.79 -41.14 3.35
CA ASN A 768 -11.90 -41.74 4.10
C ASN A 768 -11.45 -42.65 5.26
N VAL A 769 -10.21 -43.14 5.21
CA VAL A 769 -9.61 -44.02 6.23
C VAL A 769 -8.48 -43.31 7.01
N GLY A 770 -8.57 -41.99 7.16
CA GLY A 770 -7.53 -41.16 7.78
C GLY A 770 -7.08 -41.65 9.16
N VAL A 771 -8.00 -42.11 10.00
CA VAL A 771 -7.66 -42.69 11.31
C VAL A 771 -6.80 -43.95 11.20
N LEU A 772 -7.16 -44.87 10.29
CA LEU A 772 -6.39 -46.10 10.07
C LEU A 772 -5.03 -45.81 9.46
N TYR A 773 -4.94 -44.76 8.62
CA TYR A 773 -3.67 -44.30 8.06
C TYR A 773 -2.72 -43.80 9.16
N VAL A 774 -3.19 -42.96 10.09
CA VAL A 774 -2.35 -42.48 11.21
C VAL A 774 -1.84 -43.65 12.05
N LEU A 775 -2.71 -44.60 12.39
CA LEU A 775 -2.32 -45.80 13.15
C LEU A 775 -1.31 -46.66 12.38
N ALA A 776 -1.52 -46.87 11.08
CA ALA A 776 -0.62 -47.67 10.25
C ALA A 776 0.77 -47.03 10.14
N ILE A 777 0.85 -45.72 9.92
CA ILE A 777 2.14 -45.03 9.82
C ILE A 777 2.84 -44.95 11.18
N SER A 778 2.10 -44.73 12.28
CA SER A 778 2.65 -44.78 13.65
C SER A 778 3.31 -46.13 13.94
N SER A 779 2.65 -47.24 13.58
CA SER A 779 3.17 -48.60 13.81
C SER A 779 4.45 -48.92 13.05
N LEU A 780 4.72 -48.21 11.94
CA LEU A 780 5.98 -48.34 11.22
C LEU A 780 7.15 -47.65 11.94
N GLY A 781 6.87 -46.72 12.86
CA GLY A 781 7.88 -45.99 13.65
C GLY A 781 8.74 -46.91 14.50
N ILE A 782 8.18 -48.03 14.98
CA ILE A 782 8.87 -49.05 15.78
C ILE A 782 10.08 -49.63 15.01
N TYR A 783 9.98 -49.79 13.69
CA TYR A 783 11.09 -50.29 12.88
C TYR A 783 12.28 -49.33 12.90
N GLY A 784 12.04 -48.02 12.90
CA GLY A 784 13.11 -47.02 13.01
C GLY A 784 13.93 -47.20 14.29
N ILE A 785 13.25 -47.44 15.41
CA ILE A 785 13.86 -47.63 16.73
C ILE A 785 14.60 -48.96 16.85
N ILE A 786 14.00 -50.07 16.40
CA ILE A 786 14.64 -51.40 16.43
C ILE A 786 15.89 -51.43 15.53
N ILE A 787 15.79 -50.85 14.32
CA ILE A 787 16.94 -50.75 13.41
C ILE A 787 18.01 -49.86 14.04
N ALA A 788 17.65 -48.79 14.75
CA ALA A 788 18.62 -47.93 15.43
C ALA A 788 19.50 -48.72 16.42
N GLY A 789 18.88 -49.52 17.29
CA GLY A 789 19.59 -50.37 18.26
C GLY A 789 20.37 -51.51 17.60
N TRP A 790 19.77 -52.21 16.63
CA TRP A 790 20.40 -53.36 15.97
C TRP A 790 21.58 -52.97 15.07
N SER A 791 21.42 -51.91 14.28
CA SER A 791 22.45 -51.44 13.35
C SER A 791 23.73 -50.97 14.03
N SER A 792 23.63 -50.53 15.29
CA SER A 792 24.76 -50.06 16.09
C SER A 792 25.70 -51.18 16.57
N ASN A 793 25.25 -52.44 16.54
CA ASN A 793 25.97 -53.63 17.02
C ASN A 793 26.46 -53.51 18.48
N SER A 794 25.68 -52.81 19.32
CA SER A 794 25.89 -52.64 20.76
C SER A 794 24.77 -53.33 21.52
N ASN A 795 25.12 -54.26 22.43
CA ASN A 795 24.13 -54.98 23.24
C ASN A 795 23.26 -54.02 24.07
N TYR A 796 23.85 -52.90 24.50
CA TYR A 796 23.16 -51.89 25.31
C TYR A 796 22.14 -51.09 24.49
N ALA A 797 22.53 -50.61 23.31
CA ALA A 797 21.62 -49.89 22.40
C ALA A 797 20.48 -50.80 21.91
N PHE A 798 20.78 -52.08 21.66
CA PHE A 798 19.78 -53.06 21.25
C PHE A 798 18.77 -53.39 22.38
N LEU A 799 19.24 -53.54 23.63
CA LEU A 799 18.35 -53.69 24.79
C LEU A 799 17.47 -52.46 25.00
N GLY A 800 18.01 -51.25 24.84
CA GLY A 800 17.26 -50.01 24.89
C GLY A 800 16.17 -49.92 23.80
N ALA A 801 16.51 -50.30 22.57
CA ALA A 801 15.57 -50.35 21.45
C ALA A 801 14.43 -51.35 21.67
N ILE A 802 14.74 -52.54 22.22
CA ILE A 802 13.71 -53.54 22.55
C ILE A 802 12.76 -53.01 23.62
N ARG A 803 13.29 -52.33 24.65
CA ARG A 803 12.45 -51.75 25.72
C ARG A 803 11.51 -50.67 25.20
N SER A 804 12.03 -49.75 24.38
CA SER A 804 11.23 -48.69 23.76
C SER A 804 10.18 -49.27 22.80
N ALA A 805 10.56 -50.23 21.95
CA ALA A 805 9.63 -50.92 21.07
C ALA A 805 8.53 -51.68 21.83
N ALA A 806 8.87 -52.38 22.91
CA ALA A 806 7.91 -53.10 23.74
C ALA A 806 6.91 -52.15 24.41
N GLN A 807 7.36 -50.97 24.82
CA GLN A 807 6.49 -49.91 25.35
C GLN A 807 5.52 -49.40 24.28
N MET A 808 6.02 -48.96 23.13
CA MET A 808 5.18 -48.45 22.03
C MET A 808 4.10 -49.46 21.63
N ILE A 809 4.51 -50.72 21.35
CA ILE A 809 3.55 -51.79 20.99
C ILE A 809 2.47 -51.98 22.06
N SER A 810 2.83 -51.88 23.34
CA SER A 810 1.87 -52.06 24.44
C SER A 810 0.82 -50.94 24.49
N TYR A 811 1.22 -49.69 24.20
CA TYR A 811 0.33 -48.53 24.23
C TYR A 811 -0.40 -48.28 22.91
N GLU A 812 0.11 -48.76 21.78
CA GLU A 812 -0.62 -48.79 20.50
C GLU A 812 -1.93 -49.59 20.60
N VAL A 813 -1.92 -50.71 21.33
CA VAL A 813 -3.15 -51.50 21.57
C VAL A 813 -4.18 -50.69 22.38
N SER A 814 -3.72 -49.95 23.39
CA SER A 814 -4.58 -49.04 24.17
C SER A 814 -5.17 -47.93 23.30
N ILE A 815 -4.33 -47.27 22.51
CA ILE A 815 -4.73 -46.23 21.54
C ILE A 815 -5.76 -46.79 20.56
N GLY A 816 -5.53 -47.98 20.00
CA GLY A 816 -6.46 -48.61 19.06
C GLY A 816 -7.85 -48.87 19.64
N LEU A 817 -7.94 -49.33 20.90
CA LEU A 817 -9.21 -49.55 21.59
C LEU A 817 -9.96 -48.22 21.88
N ILE A 818 -9.21 -47.17 22.25
CA ILE A 818 -9.78 -45.84 22.48
C ILE A 818 -10.28 -45.24 21.16
N VAL A 819 -9.48 -45.33 20.10
CA VAL A 819 -9.83 -44.87 18.75
C VAL A 819 -11.08 -45.58 18.25
N ALA A 820 -11.21 -46.90 18.46
CA ALA A 820 -12.43 -47.62 18.13
C ALA A 820 -13.67 -47.03 18.82
N THR A 821 -13.54 -46.54 20.05
CA THR A 821 -14.64 -45.88 20.76
C THR A 821 -14.99 -44.55 20.11
N VAL A 822 -14.00 -43.71 19.77
CA VAL A 822 -14.18 -42.44 19.04
C VAL A 822 -14.85 -42.66 17.67
N VAL A 823 -14.43 -43.69 16.93
CA VAL A 823 -15.01 -44.05 15.63
C VAL A 823 -16.46 -44.51 15.77
N ILE A 824 -16.78 -45.31 16.78
CA ILE A 824 -18.18 -45.73 17.04
C ILE A 824 -19.05 -44.52 17.39
N THR A 825 -18.53 -43.57 18.16
CA THR A 825 -19.26 -42.35 18.53
C THR A 825 -19.49 -41.43 17.33
N THR A 826 -18.47 -41.21 16.50
CA THR A 826 -18.50 -40.27 15.36
C THR A 826 -19.06 -40.85 14.07
N GLY A 827 -19.08 -42.17 13.91
CA GLY A 827 -19.64 -42.86 12.75
C GLY A 827 -18.82 -42.72 11.46
N THR A 828 -17.59 -42.20 11.53
CA THR A 828 -16.71 -41.99 10.37
C THR A 828 -15.25 -42.33 10.72
N LEU A 829 -14.46 -42.66 9.71
CA LEU A 829 -13.01 -42.87 9.79
C LEU A 829 -12.21 -41.70 9.21
N ASN A 830 -12.91 -40.69 8.68
CA ASN A 830 -12.34 -39.46 8.14
C ASN A 830 -12.16 -38.43 9.25
N LEU A 831 -10.92 -37.99 9.48
CA LEU A 831 -10.57 -37.06 10.56
C LEU A 831 -11.27 -35.70 10.45
N ALA A 832 -11.56 -35.22 9.23
CA ALA A 832 -12.27 -33.97 9.03
C ALA A 832 -13.77 -34.09 9.33
N GLU A 833 -14.39 -35.18 8.87
CA GLU A 833 -15.80 -35.46 9.16
C GLU A 833 -16.01 -35.70 10.66
N MET A 834 -15.03 -36.29 11.37
CA MET A 834 -15.09 -36.44 12.83
C MET A 834 -15.24 -35.10 13.54
N VAL A 835 -14.53 -34.05 13.10
CA VAL A 835 -14.62 -32.71 13.70
C VAL A 835 -16.03 -32.15 13.54
N VAL A 836 -16.61 -32.29 12.35
CA VAL A 836 -17.99 -31.84 12.05
C VAL A 836 -19.02 -32.67 12.82
N ALA A 837 -18.85 -34.00 12.87
CA ALA A 837 -19.73 -34.90 13.61
C ALA A 837 -19.73 -34.56 15.10
N LYS A 838 -18.55 -34.33 15.69
CA LYS A 838 -18.38 -33.96 17.10
C LYS A 838 -19.00 -32.59 17.41
N HIS A 839 -18.85 -31.60 16.53
CA HIS A 839 -19.50 -30.30 16.71
C HIS A 839 -21.04 -30.39 16.74
N ASN A 840 -21.62 -31.32 15.97
CA ASN A 840 -23.06 -31.54 15.94
C ASN A 840 -23.58 -32.46 17.06
N MET A 841 -22.71 -32.98 17.93
CA MET A 841 -23.11 -33.86 19.02
C MET A 841 -23.56 -33.08 20.26
N PRO A 842 -24.52 -33.62 21.02
CA PRO A 842 -24.86 -33.06 22.32
C PRO A 842 -23.67 -33.06 23.30
N PHE A 843 -23.49 -31.96 24.01
CA PHE A 843 -22.40 -31.75 24.99
C PHE A 843 -22.22 -32.87 26.03
N TRP A 844 -23.28 -33.58 26.42
CA TRP A 844 -23.18 -34.68 27.39
C TRP A 844 -22.37 -35.88 26.87
N ILE A 845 -22.27 -36.06 25.55
CA ILE A 845 -21.42 -37.08 24.92
C ILE A 845 -19.94 -36.70 25.08
N ASP A 846 -19.59 -35.43 24.88
CA ASP A 846 -18.22 -34.94 25.11
C ASP A 846 -17.80 -35.09 26.58
N LEU A 847 -18.73 -34.85 27.52
CA LEU A 847 -18.50 -35.09 28.94
C LEU A 847 -18.24 -36.57 29.25
N LEU A 848 -18.96 -37.49 28.60
CA LEU A 848 -18.76 -38.93 28.75
C LEU A 848 -17.42 -39.40 28.14
N MET A 849 -16.95 -38.74 27.07
CA MET A 849 -15.69 -39.05 26.39
C MET A 849 -14.46 -38.47 27.10
N MET A 850 -14.63 -37.52 28.02
CA MET A 850 -13.52 -36.86 28.72
C MET A 850 -12.61 -37.83 29.52
N PRO A 851 -13.12 -38.80 30.30
CA PRO A 851 -12.27 -39.80 30.96
C PRO A 851 -11.47 -40.65 29.97
N ILE A 852 -12.07 -40.96 28.82
CA ILE A 852 -11.39 -41.71 27.74
C ILE A 852 -10.30 -40.85 27.11
N GLY A 853 -10.53 -39.55 26.94
CA GLY A 853 -9.51 -38.59 26.51
C GLY A 853 -8.33 -38.49 27.46
N ILE A 854 -8.55 -38.60 28.77
CA ILE A 854 -7.46 -38.64 29.77
C ILE A 854 -6.62 -39.92 29.59
N ILE A 855 -7.26 -41.08 29.41
CA ILE A 855 -6.56 -42.36 29.17
C ILE A 855 -5.82 -42.31 27.83
N PHE A 856 -6.39 -41.66 26.81
CA PHE A 856 -5.74 -41.43 25.52
C PHE A 856 -4.49 -40.58 25.68
N PHE A 857 -4.57 -39.47 26.42
CA PHE A 857 -3.43 -38.61 26.72
C PHE A 857 -2.31 -39.38 27.43
N ILE A 858 -2.63 -40.20 28.44
CA ILE A 858 -1.64 -41.05 29.12
C ILE A 858 -0.99 -42.04 28.13
N SER A 859 -1.79 -42.64 27.25
CA SER A 859 -1.27 -43.58 26.23
C SER A 859 -0.37 -42.87 25.21
N LEU A 860 -0.71 -41.63 24.81
CA LEU A 860 0.12 -40.81 23.93
C LEU A 860 1.45 -40.41 24.56
N LEU A 861 1.48 -40.09 25.87
CA LEU A 861 2.73 -39.82 26.58
C LEU A 861 3.66 -41.03 26.57
N ALA A 862 3.09 -42.24 26.73
CA ALA A 862 3.86 -43.47 26.68
C ALA A 862 4.33 -43.83 25.26
N GLU A 863 3.50 -43.60 24.25
CA GLU A 863 3.84 -43.80 22.83
C GLU A 863 4.98 -42.88 22.35
N THR A 864 5.03 -41.66 22.89
CA THR A 864 6.03 -40.64 22.54
C THR A 864 7.24 -40.60 23.49
N ASN A 865 7.39 -41.62 24.36
CA ASN A 865 8.46 -41.74 25.36
C ASN A 865 8.64 -40.48 26.24
N ARG A 866 7.55 -39.78 26.57
CA ARG A 866 7.58 -38.58 27.42
C ARG A 866 7.35 -38.91 28.88
N HIS A 867 7.90 -38.06 29.76
CA HIS A 867 7.81 -38.24 31.21
C HIS A 867 6.33 -38.40 31.64
N PRO A 868 6.01 -39.40 32.48
CA PRO A 868 6.90 -40.28 33.26
C PRO A 868 7.28 -41.62 32.58
N PHE A 869 7.00 -41.79 31.29
CA PHE A 869 7.24 -43.03 30.53
C PHE A 869 8.53 -43.00 29.70
N ASP A 870 9.48 -42.15 30.05
CA ASP A 870 10.79 -42.00 29.41
C ASP A 870 11.82 -43.04 29.90
N LEU A 871 11.41 -44.05 30.68
CA LEU A 871 12.24 -45.14 31.22
C LEU A 871 13.20 -45.81 30.20
N PRO A 872 12.86 -45.98 28.90
CA PRO A 872 13.79 -46.51 27.90
C PRO A 872 14.90 -45.54 27.47
N GLU A 873 14.74 -44.24 27.73
CA GLU A 873 15.60 -43.14 27.26
C GLU A 873 16.19 -42.30 28.42
N ALA A 874 15.76 -42.56 29.66
CA ALA A 874 16.07 -41.75 30.83
C ALA A 874 17.60 -41.63 31.07
N GLU A 875 18.08 -40.40 31.20
CA GLU A 875 19.50 -40.08 31.52
C GLU A 875 19.98 -40.71 32.85
N ALA A 876 19.05 -41.13 33.71
CA ALA A 876 19.34 -41.79 34.98
C ALA A 876 19.74 -43.28 34.81
N GLU A 877 19.40 -43.91 33.68
CA GLU A 877 19.97 -45.22 33.31
C GLU A 877 21.32 -45.00 32.60
N LEU A 878 22.30 -45.88 32.80
CA LEU A 878 23.70 -45.74 32.34
C LEU A 878 23.88 -45.62 30.80
N VAL A 879 22.80 -45.68 30.02
CA VAL A 879 22.79 -45.77 28.56
C VAL A 879 21.58 -44.97 28.05
N SER A 880 21.79 -43.97 27.18
CA SER A 880 20.76 -43.14 26.53
C SER A 880 19.91 -43.95 25.52
N GLY A 881 19.30 -45.05 25.97
CA GLY A 881 18.40 -45.88 25.16
C GLY A 881 18.98 -46.37 23.83
N TYR A 882 18.16 -46.32 22.78
CA TYR A 882 18.47 -46.81 21.43
C TYR A 882 19.33 -45.83 20.60
N ASN A 883 19.39 -44.56 20.98
CA ASN A 883 20.14 -43.52 20.27
C ASN A 883 21.55 -43.30 20.85
N VAL A 884 21.98 -44.11 21.84
CA VAL A 884 23.25 -43.93 22.57
C VAL A 884 24.50 -43.92 21.69
N GLU A 885 24.50 -44.67 20.59
CA GLU A 885 25.63 -44.77 19.65
C GLU A 885 25.58 -43.67 18.57
N TYR A 886 24.52 -42.88 18.51
CA TYR A 886 24.31 -41.84 17.51
C TYR A 886 24.87 -40.49 17.96
N SER A 887 25.42 -39.74 17.00
CA SER A 887 25.98 -38.40 17.22
C SER A 887 25.59 -37.46 16.09
N SER A 888 25.75 -36.15 16.29
CA SER A 888 25.51 -35.10 15.27
C SER A 888 24.06 -35.07 14.73
N MET A 889 23.87 -34.88 13.43
CA MET A 889 22.57 -34.78 12.78
C MET A 889 21.72 -36.06 12.87
N PRO A 890 22.26 -37.29 12.69
CA PRO A 890 21.52 -38.53 12.96
C PRO A 890 20.89 -38.59 14.35
N PHE A 891 21.58 -38.11 15.37
CA PHE A 891 21.03 -37.99 16.73
C PHE A 891 19.89 -36.95 16.78
N ALA A 892 20.09 -35.78 16.18
CA ALA A 892 19.08 -34.73 16.13
C ALA A 892 17.78 -35.16 15.42
N LEU A 893 17.89 -35.99 14.37
CA LEU A 893 16.75 -36.50 13.61
C LEU A 893 15.81 -37.39 14.44
N PHE A 894 16.31 -38.15 15.41
CA PHE A 894 15.45 -38.90 16.33
C PHE A 894 14.59 -37.96 17.18
N PHE A 895 15.21 -36.94 17.79
CA PHE A 895 14.47 -35.94 18.56
C PHE A 895 13.47 -35.17 17.71
N LEU A 896 13.86 -34.76 16.49
CA LEU A 896 12.94 -34.09 15.57
C LEU A 896 11.74 -34.98 15.20
N GLY A 897 11.97 -36.29 15.01
CA GLY A 897 10.91 -37.26 14.76
C GLY A 897 9.96 -37.41 15.96
N GLU A 898 10.50 -37.52 17.17
CA GLU A 898 9.72 -37.59 18.41
C GLU A 898 8.90 -36.31 18.64
N TYR A 899 9.49 -35.14 18.47
CA TYR A 899 8.76 -33.86 18.60
C TYR A 899 7.68 -33.72 17.52
N ALA A 900 7.95 -34.12 16.28
CA ALA A 900 6.94 -34.13 15.23
C ALA A 900 5.77 -35.07 15.57
N ASN A 901 6.05 -36.26 16.11
CA ASN A 901 5.04 -37.21 16.59
C ASN A 901 4.27 -36.68 17.80
N MET A 902 4.92 -35.97 18.72
CA MET A 902 4.25 -35.35 19.87
C MET A 902 3.23 -34.29 19.44
N ILE A 903 3.60 -33.44 18.49
CA ILE A 903 2.68 -32.42 17.95
C ILE A 903 1.56 -33.09 17.17
N LEU A 904 1.87 -34.10 16.36
CA LEU A 904 0.89 -34.93 15.65
C LEU A 904 -0.13 -35.55 16.63
N ALA A 905 0.36 -36.21 17.67
CA ALA A 905 -0.44 -36.81 18.72
C ALA A 905 -1.35 -35.79 19.42
N SER A 906 -0.82 -34.59 19.68
CA SER A 906 -1.59 -33.48 20.24
C SER A 906 -2.69 -33.01 19.27
N ALA A 907 -2.42 -32.93 17.97
CA ALA A 907 -3.41 -32.60 16.96
C ALA A 907 -4.52 -33.66 16.88
N VAL A 908 -4.16 -34.95 16.93
CA VAL A 908 -5.11 -36.07 16.97
C VAL A 908 -5.98 -36.02 18.24
N MET A 909 -5.37 -35.76 19.41
CA MET A 909 -6.10 -35.54 20.66
C MET A 909 -7.12 -34.40 20.52
N THR A 910 -6.72 -33.30 19.87
CA THR A 910 -7.61 -32.16 19.65
C THR A 910 -8.80 -32.52 18.75
N ILE A 911 -8.56 -33.28 17.70
CA ILE A 911 -9.62 -33.75 16.78
C ILE A 911 -10.59 -34.69 17.50
N PHE A 912 -10.08 -35.66 18.26
CA PHE A 912 -10.92 -36.67 18.92
C PHE A 912 -11.70 -36.13 20.12
N PHE A 913 -11.06 -35.29 20.94
CA PHE A 913 -11.59 -34.93 22.25
C PHE A 913 -11.85 -33.45 22.45
N LEU A 914 -11.19 -32.55 21.71
CA LEU A 914 -11.22 -31.10 21.96
C LEU A 914 -11.77 -30.26 20.78
N GLY A 915 -12.65 -30.82 19.96
CA GLY A 915 -13.44 -30.04 18.97
C GLY A 915 -12.71 -29.70 17.66
N GLY A 916 -11.46 -30.14 17.46
CA GLY A 916 -10.71 -29.89 16.23
C GLY A 916 -10.44 -28.40 16.00
N TRP A 917 -10.94 -27.84 14.90
CA TRP A 917 -10.87 -26.41 14.61
C TRP A 917 -12.05 -25.61 15.20
N TYR A 918 -13.03 -26.28 15.81
CA TYR A 918 -14.03 -25.62 16.63
C TYR A 918 -13.50 -25.48 18.06
N PRO A 919 -13.95 -24.45 18.81
CA PRO A 919 -13.53 -24.28 20.19
C PRO A 919 -13.86 -25.53 21.05
N PRO A 920 -12.96 -25.93 21.96
CA PRO A 920 -13.06 -27.17 22.73
C PRO A 920 -14.23 -27.19 23.72
N LEU A 921 -14.76 -26.01 24.04
CA LEU A 921 -15.92 -25.79 24.89
C LEU A 921 -16.70 -24.62 24.28
N GLU A 922 -18.02 -24.73 24.15
CA GLU A 922 -18.90 -23.59 23.84
C GLU A 922 -18.98 -22.63 25.05
N LEU A 923 -17.83 -22.09 25.46
CA LEU A 923 -17.73 -21.09 26.52
C LEU A 923 -18.30 -19.78 25.99
N SER A 924 -19.53 -19.47 26.40
CA SER A 924 -20.22 -18.20 26.14
C SER A 924 -19.42 -16.94 26.51
N LEU A 925 -18.38 -17.09 27.34
CA LEU A 925 -17.46 -16.02 27.74
C LEU A 925 -16.66 -15.43 26.55
N LEU A 926 -16.37 -16.22 25.52
CA LEU A 926 -15.64 -15.77 24.32
C LEU A 926 -16.51 -14.98 23.32
N TYR A 927 -17.83 -14.89 23.57
CA TYR A 927 -18.81 -14.18 22.74
C TYR A 927 -19.49 -13.03 23.52
N LYS A 928 -18.74 -12.34 24.39
CA LYS A 928 -19.24 -11.18 25.15
C LYS A 928 -19.29 -9.94 24.25
N ILE A 929 -20.44 -9.25 24.20
CA ILE A 929 -20.51 -7.94 23.53
C ILE A 929 -19.83 -6.92 24.44
N PRO A 930 -18.75 -6.24 24.00
CA PRO A 930 -18.15 -5.16 24.76
C PRO A 930 -19.19 -4.05 24.93
N VAL A 931 -19.36 -3.53 26.15
CA VAL A 931 -20.31 -2.42 26.39
C VAL A 931 -19.92 -1.18 25.57
N ASN A 932 -18.63 -1.03 25.26
CA ASN A 932 -18.08 0.03 24.41
C ASN A 932 -18.60 0.00 22.96
N ASP A 933 -19.12 -1.14 22.49
CA ASP A 933 -19.64 -1.29 21.12
C ASP A 933 -21.12 -0.89 21.01
N LEU A 934 -21.79 -0.60 22.14
CA LEU A 934 -23.19 -0.21 22.18
C LEU A 934 -23.34 1.30 22.05
N ILE A 935 -24.32 1.73 21.26
CA ILE A 935 -24.70 3.13 21.09
C ILE A 935 -26.16 3.27 21.53
N PHE A 936 -26.42 4.24 22.41
CA PHE A 936 -27.74 4.41 23.02
C PHE A 936 -28.57 5.53 22.37
N PRO A 937 -29.69 5.21 21.68
CA PRO A 937 -30.61 6.20 21.12
C PRO A 937 -31.48 6.86 22.21
N LEU A 938 -31.59 8.19 22.17
CA LEU A 938 -32.30 9.02 23.15
C LEU A 938 -33.17 10.07 22.44
N PHE A 939 -34.33 10.40 23.01
CA PHE A 939 -35.22 11.44 22.50
C PHE A 939 -35.24 12.67 23.41
N VAL A 940 -35.29 13.87 22.83
CA VAL A 940 -35.32 15.15 23.57
C VAL A 940 -36.51 16.02 23.18
N HIS A 941 -37.15 16.68 24.15
CA HIS A 941 -38.25 17.65 23.96
C HIS A 941 -38.00 18.95 24.75
N ASP A 942 -38.73 20.02 24.39
CA ASP A 942 -38.62 21.37 24.99
C ASP A 942 -39.69 21.65 26.07
N GLY A 943 -40.29 20.59 26.64
CA GLY A 943 -41.36 20.70 27.64
C GLY A 943 -40.85 20.98 29.06
N GLU A 944 -41.72 21.52 29.92
CA GLU A 944 -41.41 21.75 31.35
C GLU A 944 -41.31 20.44 32.15
N GLU A 945 -41.96 19.37 31.69
CA GLU A 945 -41.87 18.06 32.32
C GLU A 945 -40.49 17.43 32.06
N THR A 946 -39.87 16.90 33.11
CA THR A 946 -38.50 16.39 33.00
C THR A 946 -38.39 15.14 32.13
N ILE A 947 -39.46 14.31 32.07
CA ILE A 947 -39.51 13.01 31.41
C ILE A 947 -40.95 12.71 30.95
N GLU A 948 -41.14 12.41 29.66
CA GLU A 948 -42.43 11.99 29.08
C GLU A 948 -42.36 10.55 28.51
N PRO A 949 -43.38 9.69 28.74
CA PRO A 949 -43.42 8.34 28.19
C PRO A 949 -43.76 8.35 26.69
N ILE A 950 -43.15 7.46 25.91
CA ILE A 950 -43.39 7.35 24.48
C ILE A 950 -44.40 6.23 24.19
N SER A 951 -45.54 6.58 23.58
CA SER A 951 -46.54 5.60 23.13
C SER A 951 -45.98 4.77 21.96
N GLY A 952 -45.75 3.47 22.17
CA GLY A 952 -45.23 2.53 21.16
C GLY A 952 -43.80 2.04 21.40
N LEU A 953 -43.05 2.64 22.33
CA LEU A 953 -41.72 2.18 22.76
C LEU A 953 -41.72 1.97 24.27
N PRO A 954 -42.00 0.74 24.75
CA PRO A 954 -42.01 0.46 26.18
C PRO A 954 -40.64 0.74 26.82
N ASP A 955 -40.63 1.28 28.03
CA ASP A 955 -39.44 1.64 28.83
C ASP A 955 -38.53 2.77 28.30
N ILE A 956 -38.71 3.20 27.04
CA ILE A 956 -38.02 4.36 26.47
C ILE A 956 -38.86 5.62 26.69
N LYS A 957 -38.18 6.71 27.05
CA LYS A 957 -38.81 7.99 27.43
C LYS A 957 -38.20 9.12 26.60
N CYS A 958 -38.99 10.18 26.41
CA CYS A 958 -38.50 11.46 25.91
C CYS A 958 -38.06 12.30 27.12
N TYR A 959 -36.94 13.00 27.00
CA TYR A 959 -36.35 13.74 28.11
C TYR A 959 -36.30 15.24 27.81
N SER A 960 -36.54 16.07 28.82
CA SER A 960 -36.08 17.47 28.80
C SER A 960 -34.55 17.53 28.72
N ILE A 961 -33.97 18.69 28.40
CA ILE A 961 -32.50 18.85 28.35
C ILE A 961 -31.83 18.46 29.68
N ASP A 962 -32.41 18.84 30.82
CA ASP A 962 -31.89 18.46 32.15
C ASP A 962 -32.04 16.96 32.43
N GLY A 963 -33.15 16.36 32.01
CA GLY A 963 -33.37 14.92 32.06
C GLY A 963 -32.36 14.15 31.20
N LEU A 964 -32.05 14.67 30.01
CA LEU A 964 -31.12 14.09 29.04
C LEU A 964 -29.70 14.00 29.62
N ILE A 965 -29.21 15.05 30.27
CA ILE A 965 -27.91 15.04 30.94
C ILE A 965 -27.83 13.90 31.97
N SER A 966 -28.90 13.71 32.76
CA SER A 966 -28.92 12.68 33.80
C SER A 966 -28.86 11.25 33.26
N ILE A 967 -29.51 10.99 32.12
CA ILE A 967 -29.53 9.65 31.51
C ILE A 967 -28.25 9.39 30.71
N VAL A 968 -27.68 10.42 30.08
CA VAL A 968 -26.39 10.34 29.39
C VAL A 968 -25.26 10.05 30.38
N GLN A 969 -25.27 10.70 31.56
CA GLN A 969 -24.32 10.37 32.64
C GLN A 969 -24.44 8.91 33.07
N LYS A 970 -25.66 8.41 33.25
CA LYS A 970 -25.88 6.98 33.58
C LYS A 970 -25.38 6.02 32.50
N ALA A 971 -25.51 6.39 31.22
CA ALA A 971 -24.97 5.60 30.12
C ALA A 971 -23.44 5.55 30.18
N LYS A 972 -22.79 6.70 30.41
CA LYS A 972 -21.34 6.78 30.57
C LYS A 972 -20.84 5.96 31.77
N ASP A 973 -21.50 6.08 32.92
CA ASP A 973 -21.16 5.33 34.13
C ASP A 973 -21.31 3.80 33.93
N SER A 974 -22.17 3.39 32.99
CA SER A 974 -22.36 1.99 32.63
C SER A 974 -21.36 1.47 31.59
N GLY A 975 -20.45 2.32 31.06
CA GLY A 975 -19.44 1.96 30.07
C GLY A 975 -19.81 2.23 28.61
N ILE A 976 -20.94 2.90 28.34
CA ILE A 976 -21.35 3.27 26.97
C ILE A 976 -20.60 4.54 26.56
N ASN A 977 -19.92 4.49 25.40
CA ASN A 977 -19.04 5.58 24.95
C ASN A 977 -19.70 6.58 24.00
N ALA A 978 -20.86 6.25 23.42
CA ALA A 978 -21.57 7.16 22.52
C ALA A 978 -23.11 7.06 22.65
N VAL A 979 -23.77 8.20 22.45
CA VAL A 979 -25.23 8.34 22.46
C VAL A 979 -25.71 9.00 21.18
N ALA A 980 -26.87 8.59 20.68
CA ALA A 980 -27.52 9.20 19.52
C ALA A 980 -28.75 9.98 19.97
N ILE A 981 -28.81 11.28 19.69
CA ILE A 981 -29.86 12.17 20.20
C ILE A 981 -30.82 12.55 19.07
N PHE A 982 -32.11 12.32 19.27
CA PHE A 982 -33.19 12.60 18.30
C PHE A 982 -34.14 13.67 18.85
N PRO A 983 -34.37 14.79 18.14
CA PRO A 983 -35.26 15.85 18.60
C PRO A 983 -36.73 15.55 18.33
N VAL A 984 -37.59 15.89 19.30
CA VAL A 984 -39.04 15.95 19.16
C VAL A 984 -39.45 17.42 19.11
N VAL A 985 -39.53 17.96 17.91
CA VAL A 985 -39.78 19.39 17.65
C VAL A 985 -41.28 19.70 17.74
N ASP A 986 -41.65 20.80 18.39
CA ASP A 986 -43.05 21.27 18.42
C ASP A 986 -43.54 21.53 16.98
N SER A 987 -44.73 21.01 16.68
CA SER A 987 -45.49 21.26 15.46
C SER A 987 -45.49 22.72 14.97
N LYS A 988 -45.44 23.71 15.87
CA LYS A 988 -45.44 25.15 15.53
C LYS A 988 -44.13 25.63 14.90
N LEU A 989 -43.02 24.93 15.16
CA LEU A 989 -41.70 25.25 14.62
C LEU A 989 -41.39 24.47 13.33
N LYS A 990 -42.26 23.54 12.94
CA LYS A 990 -42.14 22.79 11.69
C LYS A 990 -42.61 23.64 10.50
N SER A 991 -41.92 23.53 9.37
CA SER A 991 -42.20 24.30 8.16
C SER A 991 -41.98 23.47 6.89
N GLU A 992 -42.43 23.93 5.72
CA GLU A 992 -42.20 23.17 4.47
C GLU A 992 -40.72 23.14 4.05
N LYS A 993 -39.93 24.16 4.43
CA LYS A 993 -38.50 24.26 4.08
C LYS A 993 -37.55 23.85 5.21
N ALA A 994 -38.08 23.29 6.30
CA ALA A 994 -37.31 22.85 7.45
C ALA A 994 -36.37 23.91 8.04
N GLU A 995 -36.78 25.18 8.10
CA GLU A 995 -35.90 26.28 8.55
C GLU A 995 -35.33 26.07 9.96
N GLU A 996 -36.06 25.37 10.83
CA GLU A 996 -35.61 25.03 12.18
C GLU A 996 -34.46 23.99 12.20
N ALA A 997 -34.25 23.22 11.13
CA ALA A 997 -33.18 22.22 11.03
C ALA A 997 -31.78 22.86 11.03
N TYR A 998 -31.65 24.06 10.46
CA TYR A 998 -30.38 24.80 10.38
C TYR A 998 -30.39 26.08 11.24
N ASN A 999 -31.31 26.18 12.18
CA ASN A 999 -31.29 27.22 13.21
C ASN A 999 -30.23 26.86 14.29
N PRO A 1000 -29.21 27.69 14.54
CA PRO A 1000 -28.17 27.42 15.54
C PRO A 1000 -28.70 27.23 16.97
N ASP A 1001 -29.85 27.81 17.28
CA ASP A 1001 -30.49 27.75 18.61
C ASP A 1001 -31.63 26.72 18.68
N ASN A 1002 -31.68 25.77 17.75
CA ASN A 1002 -32.69 24.72 17.77
C ASN A 1002 -32.51 23.74 18.94
N LEU A 1003 -33.54 22.92 19.18
CA LEU A 1003 -33.59 22.00 20.32
C LEU A 1003 -32.39 21.03 20.36
N ILE A 1004 -32.00 20.47 19.21
CA ILE A 1004 -30.90 19.49 19.15
C ILE A 1004 -29.56 20.15 19.45
N CYS A 1005 -29.29 21.37 18.96
CA CYS A 1005 -28.06 22.09 19.23
C CYS A 1005 -27.93 22.47 20.70
N LYS A 1006 -29.02 22.96 21.31
CA LYS A 1006 -29.09 23.23 22.75
C LYS A 1006 -28.82 21.98 23.59
N ALA A 1007 -29.39 20.84 23.19
CA ALA A 1007 -29.18 19.56 23.86
C ALA A 1007 -27.73 19.07 23.76
N ILE A 1008 -27.12 19.11 22.56
CA ILE A 1008 -25.72 18.73 22.34
C ILE A 1008 -24.78 19.59 23.20
N HIS A 1009 -24.97 20.91 23.17
CA HIS A 1009 -24.17 21.85 23.95
C HIS A 1009 -24.30 21.59 25.46
N ALA A 1010 -25.52 21.39 25.94
CA ALA A 1010 -25.79 21.10 27.35
C ALA A 1010 -25.14 19.79 27.81
N VAL A 1011 -25.19 18.72 26.99
CA VAL A 1011 -24.55 17.44 27.30
C VAL A 1011 -23.03 17.57 27.28
N LYS A 1012 -22.43 18.16 26.23
CA LYS A 1012 -20.97 18.37 26.14
C LYS A 1012 -20.40 19.20 27.28
N SER A 1013 -21.17 20.17 27.79
CA SER A 1013 -20.73 21.02 28.91
C SER A 1013 -20.68 20.30 30.26
N LYS A 1014 -21.49 19.25 30.47
CA LYS A 1014 -21.66 18.59 31.77
C LYS A 1014 -21.15 17.14 31.81
N VAL A 1015 -21.13 16.43 30.69
CA VAL A 1015 -20.64 15.05 30.57
C VAL A 1015 -19.47 15.01 29.60
N LEU A 1016 -18.25 15.11 30.15
CA LEU A 1016 -17.01 15.06 29.37
C LEU A 1016 -16.74 13.62 28.87
N ASP A 1017 -16.06 13.49 27.73
CA ASP A 1017 -15.62 12.22 27.12
C ASP A 1017 -16.75 11.23 26.71
N ILE A 1018 -17.94 11.73 26.36
CA ILE A 1018 -18.94 10.95 25.63
C ILE A 1018 -19.10 11.43 24.19
N GLY A 1019 -19.15 10.48 23.25
CA GLY A 1019 -19.42 10.75 21.84
C GLY A 1019 -20.90 11.04 21.60
N ILE A 1020 -21.20 12.08 20.83
CA ILE A 1020 -22.55 12.47 20.47
C ILE A 1020 -22.75 12.30 18.97
N ILE A 1021 -23.78 11.53 18.64
CA ILE A 1021 -24.23 11.27 17.28
C ILE A 1021 -25.54 12.01 17.04
N ALA A 1022 -25.60 12.83 15.98
CA ALA A 1022 -26.81 13.56 15.60
C ALA A 1022 -27.22 13.22 14.16
N ASP A 1023 -28.51 12.91 13.99
CA ASP A 1023 -29.09 12.57 12.69
C ASP A 1023 -29.22 13.82 11.81
N ILE A 1024 -28.80 13.71 10.56
CA ILE A 1024 -29.04 14.72 9.53
C ILE A 1024 -30.16 14.22 8.64
N ALA A 1025 -31.37 14.69 8.94
CA ALA A 1025 -32.59 14.48 8.16
C ALA A 1025 -33.57 15.62 8.46
N LEU A 1026 -34.46 15.91 7.49
CA LEU A 1026 -35.44 16.99 7.60
C LEU A 1026 -36.81 16.53 8.15
N ASP A 1027 -37.03 15.23 8.35
CA ASP A 1027 -38.33 14.71 8.80
C ASP A 1027 -38.79 15.16 10.20
N PRO A 1028 -37.92 15.55 11.16
CA PRO A 1028 -38.38 16.14 12.42
C PRO A 1028 -38.83 17.59 12.27
N TYR A 1029 -38.37 18.27 11.21
CA TYR A 1029 -38.51 19.73 11.03
C TYR A 1029 -39.52 20.10 9.95
N THR A 1030 -39.93 19.15 9.10
CA THR A 1030 -40.91 19.40 8.04
C THR A 1030 -42.35 19.20 8.48
N THR A 1031 -43.28 19.98 7.91
CA THR A 1031 -44.73 19.79 8.12
C THR A 1031 -45.26 18.50 7.48
N HIS A 1032 -44.60 18.02 6.42
CA HIS A 1032 -44.98 16.82 5.66
C HIS A 1032 -44.24 15.54 6.10
N GLY A 1033 -43.20 15.62 6.94
CA GLY A 1033 -42.53 14.43 7.51
C GLY A 1033 -41.64 13.61 6.56
N HIS A 1034 -41.26 14.17 5.41
CA HIS A 1034 -40.27 13.56 4.49
C HIS A 1034 -38.85 13.97 4.89
N ASP A 1035 -37.86 13.16 4.53
CA ASP A 1035 -36.45 13.41 4.89
C ASP A 1035 -35.82 14.54 4.04
N GLY A 1036 -36.51 15.02 2.99
CA GLY A 1036 -36.10 16.12 2.11
C GLY A 1036 -37.27 17.01 1.63
N ILE A 1037 -36.97 18.02 0.82
CA ILE A 1037 -37.93 19.04 0.34
C ILE A 1037 -38.77 18.51 -0.84
N LEU A 1038 -40.08 18.78 -0.85
CA LEU A 1038 -41.01 18.32 -1.90
C LEU A 1038 -41.14 19.31 -3.06
N LYS A 1039 -41.22 18.79 -4.29
CA LYS A 1039 -41.36 19.59 -5.52
C LYS A 1039 -42.83 19.88 -5.87
N ASP A 1040 -43.22 21.17 -5.93
CA ASP A 1040 -44.51 21.68 -6.45
C ASP A 1040 -45.76 20.83 -6.10
N GLY A 1041 -45.88 20.41 -4.84
CA GLY A 1041 -47.03 19.64 -4.34
C GLY A 1041 -47.11 18.18 -4.83
N LYS A 1042 -46.04 17.62 -5.41
CA LYS A 1042 -45.91 16.19 -5.74
C LYS A 1042 -45.10 15.46 -4.65
N MET A 1043 -45.33 14.15 -4.50
CA MET A 1043 -44.65 13.29 -3.51
C MET A 1043 -43.22 12.90 -3.93
N ASP A 1044 -42.49 13.81 -4.60
CA ASP A 1044 -41.15 13.59 -5.10
C ASP A 1044 -40.18 14.56 -4.43
N VAL A 1045 -39.06 14.06 -3.92
CA VAL A 1045 -38.08 14.84 -3.14
C VAL A 1045 -37.05 15.47 -4.07
N GLU A 1046 -36.82 16.78 -3.94
CA GLU A 1046 -35.85 17.49 -4.75
C GLU A 1046 -34.44 17.35 -4.17
N ASN A 1047 -33.63 16.47 -4.79
CA ASN A 1047 -32.30 16.08 -4.32
C ASN A 1047 -31.37 17.27 -4.04
N ASP A 1048 -31.15 18.15 -5.03
CA ASP A 1048 -30.14 19.22 -4.90
C ASP A 1048 -30.52 20.29 -3.87
N GLU A 1049 -31.79 20.70 -3.79
CA GLU A 1049 -32.25 21.65 -2.76
C GLU A 1049 -32.14 21.02 -1.37
N THR A 1050 -32.52 19.75 -1.25
CA THR A 1050 -32.41 18.99 0.00
C THR A 1050 -30.96 18.92 0.47
N VAL A 1051 -30.02 18.50 -0.37
CA VAL A 1051 -28.60 18.37 0.01
C VAL A 1051 -28.00 19.72 0.45
N SER A 1052 -28.41 20.83 -0.19
CA SER A 1052 -27.98 22.18 0.23
C SER A 1052 -28.40 22.51 1.67
N ILE A 1053 -29.61 22.11 2.08
CA ILE A 1053 -30.12 22.31 3.44
C ILE A 1053 -29.44 21.35 4.43
N LEU A 1054 -29.24 20.08 4.05
CA LEU A 1054 -28.53 19.09 4.87
C LEU A 1054 -27.09 19.53 5.19
N CYS A 1055 -26.40 20.16 4.23
CA CYS A 1055 -25.08 20.75 4.44
C CYS A 1055 -25.10 21.86 5.52
N LYS A 1056 -26.15 22.70 5.52
CA LYS A 1056 -26.32 23.74 6.56
C LYS A 1056 -26.63 23.12 7.93
N GLN A 1057 -27.47 22.09 7.98
CA GLN A 1057 -27.77 21.35 9.20
C GLN A 1057 -26.52 20.69 9.77
N ALA A 1058 -25.72 20.01 8.93
CA ALA A 1058 -24.45 19.40 9.34
C ALA A 1058 -23.50 20.41 9.98
N LEU A 1059 -23.37 21.60 9.38
CA LEU A 1059 -22.50 22.66 9.89
C LEU A 1059 -22.96 23.19 11.25
N VAL A 1060 -24.27 23.34 11.45
CA VAL A 1060 -24.84 23.81 12.72
C VAL A 1060 -24.68 22.77 13.83
N LEU A 1061 -24.88 21.49 13.52
CA LEU A 1061 -24.63 20.38 14.47
C LEU A 1061 -23.14 20.26 14.85
N ALA A 1062 -22.24 20.40 13.87
CA ALA A 1062 -20.80 20.41 14.12
C ALA A 1062 -20.40 21.58 15.05
N LYS A 1063 -20.95 22.79 14.80
CA LYS A 1063 -20.75 23.97 15.67
C LYS A 1063 -21.30 23.77 17.08
N ALA A 1064 -22.37 23.01 17.24
CA ALA A 1064 -22.93 22.69 18.56
C ALA A 1064 -22.05 21.71 19.38
N GLY A 1065 -21.08 21.06 18.75
CA GLY A 1065 -20.16 20.10 19.38
C GLY A 1065 -20.51 18.63 19.13
N CYS A 1066 -21.21 18.33 18.02
CA CYS A 1066 -21.46 16.95 17.60
C CYS A 1066 -20.15 16.29 17.14
N ASP A 1067 -19.87 15.06 17.59
CA ASP A 1067 -18.66 14.33 17.18
C ASP A 1067 -18.87 13.54 15.89
N ILE A 1068 -20.07 12.99 15.72
CA ILE A 1068 -20.44 12.20 14.54
C ILE A 1068 -21.75 12.73 13.97
N VAL A 1069 -21.71 13.27 12.76
CA VAL A 1069 -22.92 13.62 12.03
C VAL A 1069 -23.39 12.43 11.19
N ALA A 1070 -24.70 12.18 11.17
CA ALA A 1070 -25.26 10.96 10.60
C ALA A 1070 -26.32 11.23 9.52
N PRO A 1071 -25.93 11.39 8.24
CA PRO A 1071 -26.85 11.57 7.12
C PRO A 1071 -27.77 10.37 6.91
N SER A 1072 -29.07 10.55 7.18
CA SER A 1072 -30.08 9.49 7.10
C SER A 1072 -31.11 9.68 5.99
N ASP A 1073 -31.01 10.76 5.23
CA ASP A 1073 -31.99 11.22 4.25
C ASP A 1073 -32.07 10.40 2.94
N MET A 1074 -30.99 9.70 2.58
CA MET A 1074 -30.84 8.90 1.34
C MET A 1074 -30.81 9.72 0.02
N MET A 1075 -30.36 10.98 0.06
CA MET A 1075 -30.11 11.77 -1.16
C MET A 1075 -28.77 11.40 -1.83
N ASP A 1076 -28.73 11.47 -3.15
CA ASP A 1076 -27.54 11.16 -3.97
C ASP A 1076 -26.49 12.27 -3.83
N GLY A 1077 -25.22 11.89 -3.65
CA GLY A 1077 -24.09 12.83 -3.54
C GLY A 1077 -24.02 13.59 -2.22
N ARG A 1078 -24.84 13.23 -1.23
CA ARG A 1078 -24.96 13.95 0.05
C ARG A 1078 -23.68 13.86 0.87
N ILE A 1079 -22.99 12.72 0.86
CA ILE A 1079 -21.83 12.48 1.71
C ILE A 1079 -20.67 13.35 1.25
N GLY A 1080 -20.40 13.39 -0.05
CA GLY A 1080 -19.33 14.20 -0.61
C GLY A 1080 -19.58 15.70 -0.41
N LYS A 1081 -20.82 16.16 -0.57
CA LYS A 1081 -21.20 17.57 -0.33
C LYS A 1081 -21.13 17.96 1.16
N ILE A 1082 -21.53 17.07 2.08
CA ILE A 1082 -21.44 17.31 3.53
C ILE A 1082 -19.99 17.33 3.98
N ARG A 1083 -19.17 16.35 3.56
CA ARG A 1083 -17.72 16.31 3.87
C ARG A 1083 -17.03 17.59 3.44
N LYS A 1084 -17.23 18.00 2.17
CA LYS A 1084 -16.70 19.26 1.65
C LYS A 1084 -17.15 20.46 2.48
N THR A 1085 -18.44 20.54 2.84
CA THR A 1085 -18.96 21.66 3.63
C THR A 1085 -18.32 21.72 5.02
N LEU A 1086 -18.10 20.58 5.68
CA LEU A 1086 -17.43 20.51 6.98
C LEU A 1086 -15.96 20.90 6.86
N ASP A 1087 -15.27 20.44 5.82
CA ASP A 1087 -13.86 20.76 5.55
C ASP A 1087 -13.65 22.25 5.28
N ASP A 1088 -14.49 22.83 4.41
CA ASP A 1088 -14.47 24.26 4.07
C ASP A 1088 -14.70 25.16 5.31
N ASN A 1089 -15.27 24.61 6.40
CA ASN A 1089 -15.54 25.30 7.66
C ASN A 1089 -14.66 24.83 8.84
N ASN A 1090 -13.55 24.13 8.60
CA ASN A 1090 -12.58 23.63 9.60
C ASN A 1090 -13.11 22.56 10.58
N PHE A 1091 -14.12 21.77 10.20
CA PHE A 1091 -14.64 20.64 10.99
C PHE A 1091 -14.15 19.29 10.45
N GLN A 1092 -12.86 19.17 10.19
CA GLN A 1092 -12.22 17.94 9.67
C GLN A 1092 -12.30 16.76 10.65
N ASN A 1093 -12.33 17.04 11.96
CA ASN A 1093 -12.37 16.02 13.00
C ASN A 1093 -13.79 15.49 13.31
N VAL A 1094 -14.82 16.07 12.69
CA VAL A 1094 -16.20 15.57 12.83
C VAL A 1094 -16.39 14.43 11.84
N SER A 1095 -16.72 13.24 12.36
CA SER A 1095 -16.89 12.04 11.55
C SER A 1095 -18.27 11.99 10.90
N ILE A 1096 -18.37 11.30 9.75
CA ILE A 1096 -19.60 11.08 9.02
C ILE A 1096 -20.01 9.61 9.10
N LEU A 1097 -21.16 9.36 9.72
CA LEU A 1097 -21.81 8.05 9.77
C LEU A 1097 -22.92 8.01 8.71
N SER A 1098 -22.60 7.56 7.49
CA SER A 1098 -23.63 7.45 6.46
C SER A 1098 -24.58 6.31 6.77
N TYR A 1099 -25.89 6.57 6.71
CA TYR A 1099 -26.87 5.48 6.68
C TYR A 1099 -26.96 4.90 5.28
N ALA A 1100 -25.85 4.33 4.82
CA ALA A 1100 -25.67 3.84 3.46
C ALA A 1100 -26.72 2.81 3.02
N VAL A 1101 -27.34 2.09 3.96
CA VAL A 1101 -28.47 1.22 3.68
C VAL A 1101 -29.64 1.54 4.62
N LYS A 1102 -30.59 2.34 4.13
CA LYS A 1102 -31.88 2.60 4.78
C LYS A 1102 -33.02 2.04 3.94
N TYR A 1103 -33.40 0.80 4.22
CA TYR A 1103 -34.52 0.15 3.53
C TYR A 1103 -35.85 0.80 3.89
N CYS A 1104 -36.76 0.95 2.92
CA CYS A 1104 -38.14 1.38 3.11
C CYS A 1104 -38.94 0.32 3.90
N SER A 1105 -38.72 0.30 5.21
CA SER A 1105 -39.18 -0.76 6.11
C SER A 1105 -40.33 -0.34 7.02
N SER A 1106 -41.26 -1.27 7.27
CA SER A 1106 -42.35 -1.08 8.25
C SER A 1106 -41.88 -1.13 9.71
N PHE A 1107 -40.65 -1.58 9.99
CA PHE A 1107 -40.10 -1.65 11.36
C PHE A 1107 -39.82 -0.27 11.99
N TYR A 1108 -39.96 0.83 11.24
CA TYR A 1108 -39.81 2.20 11.78
C TYR A 1108 -41.06 2.77 12.44
N ALA A 1109 -42.20 2.10 12.35
CA ALA A 1109 -43.50 2.68 12.74
C ALA A 1109 -43.52 3.31 14.15
N PRO A 1110 -42.95 2.69 15.21
CA PRO A 1110 -42.93 3.33 16.53
C PRO A 1110 -42.10 4.61 16.58
N PHE A 1111 -40.92 4.66 15.95
CA PHE A 1111 -40.07 5.85 15.87
C PHE A 1111 -40.77 7.02 15.17
N ARG A 1112 -41.43 6.75 14.02
CA ARG A 1112 -42.15 7.79 13.24
C ARG A 1112 -43.31 8.42 14.02
N GLN A 1113 -43.92 7.66 14.94
CA GLN A 1113 -44.97 8.18 15.84
C GLN A 1113 -44.39 9.14 16.89
N VAL A 1114 -43.16 8.92 17.37
CA VAL A 1114 -42.51 9.78 18.39
C VAL A 1114 -42.09 11.13 17.83
N VAL A 1115 -41.45 11.13 16.67
CA VAL A 1115 -40.86 12.33 16.05
C VAL A 1115 -41.94 13.22 15.39
N GLY A 1116 -43.20 12.77 15.43
CA GLY A 1116 -44.35 13.50 14.90
C GLY A 1116 -44.31 13.63 13.37
N SER A 1117 -43.70 12.67 12.68
CA SER A 1117 -43.67 12.61 11.21
C SER A 1117 -44.91 11.95 10.63
N CYS A 1118 -45.76 11.28 11.42
CA CYS A 1118 -47.10 10.86 10.99
C CYS A 1118 -48.19 11.52 11.85
N ALA A 1119 -49.06 12.32 11.23
CA ALA A 1119 -50.39 12.57 11.79
C ALA A 1119 -51.14 11.23 11.85
N SER A 1120 -51.76 10.95 12.99
CA SER A 1120 -52.50 9.71 13.27
C SER A 1120 -53.38 9.29 12.08
N SER A 1121 -53.00 8.17 11.43
CA SER A 1121 -53.72 7.39 10.39
C SER A 1121 -53.23 7.42 8.93
N ASN A 1122 -52.31 8.29 8.50
CA ASN A 1122 -51.80 8.25 7.11
C ASN A 1122 -50.36 7.72 7.03
N PHE A 1123 -50.17 6.59 6.34
CA PHE A 1123 -48.88 6.00 6.04
C PHE A 1123 -48.16 6.91 5.03
N ILE A 1124 -47.06 7.56 5.42
CA ILE A 1124 -46.23 8.34 4.49
C ILE A 1124 -45.39 7.35 3.68
N ASP A 1125 -45.59 7.36 2.37
CA ASP A 1125 -44.81 6.57 1.43
C ASP A 1125 -43.46 7.27 1.17
N LYS A 1126 -42.37 6.61 1.58
CA LYS A 1126 -40.98 7.07 1.38
C LYS A 1126 -40.24 6.22 0.33
N SER A 1127 -40.95 5.37 -0.41
CA SER A 1127 -40.36 4.46 -1.41
C SER A 1127 -39.74 5.16 -2.61
N GLY A 1128 -39.99 6.46 -2.81
CA GLY A 1128 -39.37 7.25 -3.87
C GLY A 1128 -37.86 7.47 -3.71
N TYR A 1129 -37.33 7.36 -2.49
CA TYR A 1129 -35.90 7.59 -2.20
C TYR A 1129 -35.32 6.64 -1.14
N GLN A 1130 -36.14 5.96 -0.33
CA GLN A 1130 -35.67 4.88 0.53
C GLN A 1130 -35.61 3.56 -0.24
N MET A 1131 -34.58 2.77 0.05
CA MET A 1131 -34.26 1.58 -0.74
C MET A 1131 -35.33 0.49 -0.66
N ASP A 1132 -35.52 -0.24 -1.75
CA ASP A 1132 -36.37 -1.43 -1.75
C ASP A 1132 -35.69 -2.57 -0.98
N TYR A 1133 -36.37 -3.11 0.05
CA TYR A 1133 -35.85 -4.21 0.86
C TYR A 1133 -35.54 -5.50 0.09
N ARG A 1134 -36.03 -5.62 -1.15
CA ARG A 1134 -35.74 -6.75 -2.04
C ARG A 1134 -34.38 -6.62 -2.73
N ASN A 1135 -33.77 -5.43 -2.75
CA ASN A 1135 -32.62 -5.13 -3.59
C ASN A 1135 -31.28 -5.12 -2.82
N ALA A 1136 -30.77 -6.32 -2.56
CA ALA A 1136 -29.46 -6.50 -1.93
C ALA A 1136 -28.29 -5.94 -2.76
N ARG A 1137 -28.42 -5.87 -4.09
CA ARG A 1137 -27.34 -5.37 -4.97
C ARG A 1137 -27.18 -3.86 -4.87
N GLU A 1138 -28.30 -3.15 -4.83
CA GLU A 1138 -28.34 -1.71 -4.61
C GLU A 1138 -27.69 -1.35 -3.28
N ALA A 1139 -28.01 -2.08 -2.20
CA ALA A 1139 -27.39 -1.87 -0.89
C ALA A 1139 -25.86 -1.93 -0.93
N ILE A 1140 -25.29 -2.87 -1.68
CA ILE A 1140 -23.85 -3.00 -1.83
C ILE A 1140 -23.25 -1.89 -2.72
N CYS A 1141 -24.02 -1.35 -3.69
CA CYS A 1141 -23.57 -0.24 -4.52
C CYS A 1141 -23.61 1.08 -3.75
N GLU A 1142 -24.68 1.35 -3.00
CA GLU A 1142 -24.82 2.54 -2.14
C GLU A 1142 -23.71 2.61 -1.09
N ILE A 1143 -23.40 1.48 -0.45
CA ILE A 1143 -22.26 1.38 0.46
C ILE A 1143 -20.95 1.77 -0.23
N GLU A 1144 -20.72 1.26 -1.45
CA GLU A 1144 -19.50 1.55 -2.21
C GLU A 1144 -19.42 3.04 -2.58
N MET A 1145 -20.56 3.66 -2.93
CA MET A 1145 -20.63 5.08 -3.27
C MET A 1145 -20.39 5.97 -2.05
N ASP A 1146 -21.10 5.75 -0.95
CA ASP A 1146 -20.95 6.56 0.27
C ASP A 1146 -19.54 6.47 0.88
N ILE A 1147 -18.88 5.30 0.80
CA ILE A 1147 -17.46 5.16 1.19
C ILE A 1147 -16.57 6.03 0.29
N ASN A 1148 -16.77 5.97 -1.03
CA ASN A 1148 -15.97 6.75 -1.98
C ASN A 1148 -16.21 8.27 -1.86
N GLU A 1149 -17.39 8.66 -1.38
CA GLU A 1149 -17.75 10.05 -1.12
C GLU A 1149 -17.19 10.61 0.20
N GLY A 1150 -16.55 9.78 1.04
CA GLY A 1150 -15.86 10.22 2.26
C GLY A 1150 -16.64 9.98 3.55
N ALA A 1151 -17.52 8.97 3.61
CA ALA A 1151 -18.05 8.48 4.88
C ALA A 1151 -16.94 7.83 5.72
N ASP A 1152 -16.93 8.07 7.04
CA ASP A 1152 -15.99 7.42 7.98
C ASP A 1152 -16.54 6.10 8.52
N PHE A 1153 -17.88 6.01 8.61
CA PHE A 1153 -18.62 4.85 9.08
C PHE A 1153 -19.86 4.64 8.20
N ILE A 1154 -20.28 3.39 8.01
CA ILE A 1154 -21.53 3.07 7.30
C ILE A 1154 -22.52 2.36 8.23
N MET A 1155 -23.81 2.65 8.09
CA MET A 1155 -24.88 2.02 8.86
C MET A 1155 -25.85 1.24 7.96
N ILE A 1156 -26.20 0.04 8.40
CA ILE A 1156 -27.31 -0.75 7.85
C ILE A 1156 -28.49 -0.69 8.81
N LYS A 1157 -29.64 -0.24 8.30
CA LYS A 1157 -30.87 -0.02 9.06
C LYS A 1157 -32.11 -0.37 8.22
N PRO A 1158 -33.04 -1.22 8.70
CA PRO A 1158 -33.00 -1.98 9.94
C PRO A 1158 -31.86 -3.00 9.97
N GLY A 1159 -31.41 -3.41 11.15
CA GLY A 1159 -30.36 -4.41 11.25
C GLY A 1159 -30.89 -5.83 11.16
N MET A 1160 -31.91 -6.17 11.95
CA MET A 1160 -32.21 -7.57 12.33
C MET A 1160 -32.68 -8.43 11.16
N PRO A 1161 -33.53 -7.96 10.23
CA PRO A 1161 -33.90 -8.69 9.03
C PRO A 1161 -32.77 -8.80 7.99
N TYR A 1162 -31.73 -7.97 8.07
CA TYR A 1162 -30.74 -7.76 7.01
C TYR A 1162 -29.31 -8.09 7.47
N LEU A 1163 -29.16 -9.12 8.31
CA LEU A 1163 -27.87 -9.63 8.77
C LEU A 1163 -26.99 -10.15 7.60
N ASP A 1164 -27.62 -10.62 6.54
CA ASP A 1164 -26.97 -11.03 5.29
C ASP A 1164 -26.29 -9.85 4.59
N ILE A 1165 -26.90 -8.66 4.60
CA ILE A 1165 -26.31 -7.43 4.04
C ILE A 1165 -25.13 -6.97 4.89
N ILE A 1166 -25.25 -7.01 6.22
CA ILE A 1166 -24.15 -6.68 7.14
C ILE A 1166 -22.96 -7.64 6.90
N LYS A 1167 -23.23 -8.94 6.75
CA LYS A 1167 -22.20 -9.95 6.46
C LYS A 1167 -21.54 -9.74 5.11
N THR A 1168 -22.33 -9.51 4.07
CA THR A 1168 -21.82 -9.26 2.73
C THR A 1168 -20.98 -7.98 2.68
N ALA A 1169 -21.43 -6.91 3.37
CA ALA A 1169 -20.69 -5.67 3.49
C ALA A 1169 -19.37 -5.87 4.24
N SER A 1170 -19.38 -6.60 5.36
CA SER A 1170 -18.17 -6.88 6.16
C SER A 1170 -17.15 -7.74 5.41
N ASP A 1171 -17.60 -8.66 4.56
CA ASP A 1171 -16.70 -9.52 3.78
C ASP A 1171 -16.12 -8.77 2.57
N LYS A 1172 -16.88 -7.84 1.99
CA LYS A 1172 -16.49 -7.10 0.78
C LYS A 1172 -15.69 -5.83 1.08
N PHE A 1173 -16.10 -5.07 2.09
CA PHE A 1173 -15.54 -3.78 2.45
C PHE A 1173 -14.92 -3.92 3.84
N ASN A 1174 -13.60 -3.97 3.93
CA ASN A 1174 -12.86 -3.93 5.19
C ASN A 1174 -12.98 -2.52 5.81
N PHE A 1175 -14.18 -2.16 6.25
CA PHE A 1175 -14.62 -0.82 6.65
C PHE A 1175 -15.50 -0.93 7.91
N PRO A 1176 -15.53 0.05 8.83
CA PRO A 1176 -16.33 -0.09 10.05
C PRO A 1176 -17.83 -0.01 9.75
N ILE A 1177 -18.57 -1.03 10.18
CA ILE A 1177 -20.00 -1.21 9.88
C ILE A 1177 -20.83 -1.10 11.15
N PHE A 1178 -21.79 -0.19 11.17
CA PHE A 1178 -22.71 -0.01 12.28
C PHE A 1178 -24.05 -0.67 11.93
N ALA A 1179 -24.68 -1.32 12.91
CA ALA A 1179 -26.01 -1.91 12.75
C ALA A 1179 -26.98 -1.23 13.70
N TYR A 1180 -28.21 -0.98 13.25
CA TYR A 1180 -29.23 -0.39 14.11
C TYR A 1180 -30.40 -1.35 14.35
N GLN A 1181 -30.53 -1.81 15.60
CA GLN A 1181 -31.77 -2.38 16.11
C GLN A 1181 -32.85 -1.30 16.27
N VAL A 1182 -33.71 -1.18 15.27
CA VAL A 1182 -34.68 -0.09 15.15
C VAL A 1182 -35.84 -0.26 16.13
N SER A 1183 -36.64 0.80 16.25
CA SER A 1183 -37.73 0.89 17.23
C SER A 1183 -38.73 -0.26 17.18
N GLY A 1184 -39.12 -0.71 15.97
CA GLY A 1184 -40.06 -1.81 15.79
C GLY A 1184 -39.46 -3.16 16.15
N GLU A 1185 -38.17 -3.38 15.90
CA GLU A 1185 -37.47 -4.61 16.29
C GLU A 1185 -37.38 -4.73 17.81
N TYR A 1186 -37.02 -3.62 18.49
CA TYR A 1186 -37.00 -3.56 19.95
C TYR A 1186 -38.41 -3.73 20.56
N ALA A 1187 -39.40 -2.97 20.07
CA ALA A 1187 -40.77 -3.04 20.57
C ALA A 1187 -41.40 -4.43 20.37
N MET A 1188 -41.08 -5.11 19.25
CA MET A 1188 -41.53 -6.47 18.99
C MET A 1188 -40.97 -7.45 20.03
N ILE A 1189 -39.66 -7.40 20.30
CA ILE A 1189 -39.03 -8.23 21.34
C ILE A 1189 -39.64 -7.93 22.71
N LYS A 1190 -39.81 -6.64 23.04
CA LYS A 1190 -40.33 -6.22 24.35
C LYS A 1190 -41.79 -6.62 24.54
N ALA A 1191 -42.63 -6.50 23.51
CA ALA A 1191 -44.01 -6.94 23.54
C ALA A 1191 -44.12 -8.45 23.70
N ALA A 1192 -43.30 -9.24 22.99
CA ALA A 1192 -43.26 -10.69 23.15
C ALA A 1192 -42.82 -11.10 24.57
N ALA A 1193 -41.85 -10.38 25.14
CA ALA A 1193 -41.40 -10.63 26.50
C ALA A 1193 -42.43 -10.24 27.57
N ASN A 1194 -43.10 -9.10 27.42
CA ASN A 1194 -44.15 -8.65 28.34
C ASN A 1194 -45.38 -9.59 28.34
N ASN A 1195 -45.64 -10.27 27.23
CA ASN A 1195 -46.66 -11.32 27.13
C ASN A 1195 -46.17 -12.70 27.63
N GLY A 1196 -44.93 -12.81 28.09
CA GLY A 1196 -44.34 -14.05 28.60
C GLY A 1196 -43.97 -15.06 27.53
N TRP A 1197 -43.91 -14.68 26.25
CA TRP A 1197 -43.56 -15.58 25.15
C TRP A 1197 -42.05 -15.80 25.01
N LEU A 1198 -41.25 -14.80 25.39
CA LEU A 1198 -39.79 -14.83 25.31
C LEU A 1198 -39.17 -14.29 26.61
N ASP A 1199 -37.99 -14.80 26.98
CA ASP A 1199 -37.17 -14.20 28.04
C ASP A 1199 -36.42 -12.98 27.48
N TYR A 1200 -36.79 -11.78 27.95
CA TYR A 1200 -36.25 -10.51 27.48
C TYR A 1200 -34.72 -10.48 27.50
N ASN A 1201 -34.09 -10.86 28.62
CA ASN A 1201 -32.65 -10.72 28.80
C ASN A 1201 -31.87 -11.65 27.88
N ARG A 1202 -32.41 -12.85 27.62
CA ARG A 1202 -31.78 -13.81 26.71
C ARG A 1202 -31.95 -13.40 25.26
N VAL A 1203 -33.17 -13.10 24.84
CA VAL A 1203 -33.47 -12.84 23.42
C VAL A 1203 -32.86 -11.52 22.94
N ILE A 1204 -32.82 -10.49 23.79
CA ILE A 1204 -32.20 -9.22 23.42
C ILE A 1204 -30.70 -9.42 23.22
N TYR A 1205 -30.04 -10.16 24.11
CA TYR A 1205 -28.61 -10.44 24.01
C TYR A 1205 -28.27 -11.30 22.79
N GLU A 1206 -29.07 -12.33 22.53
CA GLU A 1206 -28.94 -13.17 21.33
C GLU A 1206 -29.08 -12.34 20.04
N SER A 1207 -30.04 -11.42 19.99
CA SER A 1207 -30.25 -10.57 18.83
C SER A 1207 -29.05 -9.65 18.55
N LEU A 1208 -28.41 -9.11 19.60
CA LEU A 1208 -27.24 -8.24 19.46
C LEU A 1208 -25.98 -9.02 19.08
N ILE A 1209 -25.83 -10.27 19.56
CA ILE A 1209 -24.76 -11.17 19.10
C ILE A 1209 -24.91 -11.46 17.61
N GLY A 1210 -26.14 -11.57 17.12
CA GLY A 1210 -26.43 -11.70 15.68
C GLY A 1210 -25.73 -10.63 14.85
N PHE A 1211 -25.78 -9.37 15.27
CA PHE A 1211 -25.08 -8.26 14.61
C PHE A 1211 -23.57 -8.39 14.65
N LYS A 1212 -22.99 -8.72 15.81
CA LYS A 1212 -21.53 -8.91 15.94
C LYS A 1212 -21.03 -10.06 15.06
N ARG A 1213 -21.77 -11.18 15.00
CA ARG A 1213 -21.45 -12.33 14.15
C ARG A 1213 -21.53 -12.00 12.65
N ALA A 1214 -22.47 -11.12 12.28
CA ALA A 1214 -22.57 -10.62 10.91
C ALA A 1214 -21.44 -9.65 10.54
N GLY A 1215 -20.66 -9.14 11.50
CA GLY A 1215 -19.53 -8.24 11.22
C GLY A 1215 -19.73 -6.79 11.64
N ALA A 1216 -20.78 -6.47 12.40
CA ALA A 1216 -20.99 -5.11 12.91
C ALA A 1216 -19.92 -4.71 13.95
N SER A 1217 -19.29 -3.56 13.72
CA SER A 1217 -18.32 -2.93 14.62
C SER A 1217 -19.00 -2.30 15.83
N ALA A 1218 -20.12 -1.59 15.64
CA ALA A 1218 -20.94 -1.00 16.70
C ALA A 1218 -22.44 -1.21 16.47
N ILE A 1219 -23.23 -1.17 17.54
CA ILE A 1219 -24.67 -1.49 17.51
C ILE A 1219 -25.49 -0.41 18.19
N PHE A 1220 -26.40 0.22 17.43
CA PHE A 1220 -27.44 1.09 17.97
C PHE A 1220 -28.58 0.23 18.51
N THR A 1221 -28.91 0.38 19.79
CA THR A 1221 -30.05 -0.32 20.39
C THR A 1221 -30.65 0.45 21.55
N TYR A 1222 -31.99 0.44 21.63
CA TYR A 1222 -32.73 0.97 22.76
C TYR A 1222 -32.52 0.17 24.05
N ALA A 1223 -32.01 -1.08 23.95
CA ALA A 1223 -31.68 -1.93 25.09
C ALA A 1223 -30.28 -1.66 25.68
N ALA A 1224 -29.53 -0.67 25.18
CA ALA A 1224 -28.11 -0.48 25.51
C ALA A 1224 -27.86 -0.40 27.03
N LEU A 1225 -28.67 0.36 27.77
CA LEU A 1225 -28.57 0.47 29.23
C LEU A 1225 -28.95 -0.83 29.96
N ASP A 1226 -29.93 -1.57 29.47
CA ASP A 1226 -30.36 -2.84 30.08
C ASP A 1226 -29.27 -3.90 29.93
N VAL A 1227 -28.67 -3.98 28.74
CA VAL A 1227 -27.60 -4.91 28.41
C VAL A 1227 -26.33 -4.55 29.19
N ALA A 1228 -25.96 -3.26 29.26
CA ALA A 1228 -24.80 -2.80 30.02
C ALA A 1228 -24.89 -3.20 31.51
N LYS A 1229 -26.05 -3.02 32.15
CA LYS A 1229 -26.26 -3.40 33.56
C LYS A 1229 -26.12 -4.90 33.80
N ASN A 1230 -26.68 -5.72 32.91
CA ASN A 1230 -26.62 -7.18 33.04
C ASN A 1230 -25.20 -7.72 32.82
N LEU A 1231 -24.38 -7.05 31.99
CA LEU A 1231 -22.98 -7.44 31.72
C LEU A 1231 -21.99 -7.07 32.84
N VAL A 1232 -22.32 -6.10 33.69
CA VAL A 1232 -21.52 -5.68 34.87
C VAL A 1232 -21.83 -6.54 36.12
N SER A 1233 -22.99 -7.20 36.14
CA SER A 1233 -23.48 -8.04 37.25
C SER A 1233 -23.27 -9.55 37.04
N THR A 1234 -22.65 -9.94 35.92
CA THR A 1234 -22.22 -11.31 35.59
C THR A 1234 -20.74 -11.34 35.25
#